data_AF-A0A1N7MKV0-F1
#
_entry.id   AF-A0A1N7MKV0-F1
#
_cell.length_a   1.000
_cell.length_b   1.000
_cell.length_c   1.000
_cell.angle_alpha   90.00
_cell.angle_beta   90.00
_cell.angle_gamma   90.00
#
_symmetry.space_group_name_H-M   'P 1'
#
loop_
_entity.id
_entity.type
_entity.pdbx_description
1 polymer ?
#
loop_
_entity_poly.entity_id
_entity_poly.type
_entity_poly.pdbx_seq_one_letter_code
_entity_poly.pdbx_strand_id
1 'polypeptide(L)'
;MSMNNEGKGRAVVIGAGLGGLAAAMRLSAKGWNVTVVDKLDRPGGRGSSITKGGYRFDLGPTIVTVPDRLRELWADCGRDFDKDVKLVEMDPFYKILFPDGESYTAYGDDEKVKAEVERISPRDVEGFRHFMWDAKARYEFGYENLGRKPMHKLWDLIKVLPTFGMLRADRSVYGHAKMMVKDDHLRFALSFHPLFIGGDPFNVTSMYILVSQLEKKFGVHYAMGGIQAIADAGVKVIESHGGTVMLNTEVDEIMVTRQGKAYGVRLADGTELPAEVVVSNADAGHTYKRLLRNTTRWRWTDEKLDKKRWSMGLFVWYFGTKGTKNMWKDVGHHSVVVGPRYKGHVNDLFITGKLADDMSLYVHRPTVTDPSAAPAGDDTFYVLSPVPHLGHDNGVDWSRDMEAYKAKVLKVIEERLLPGVADKITEEVVFTPETFRDRYLSPFGAGFSLEPRIFQSAWFRPHNISEEVDGLYLTGAGTHPGAGVPSVIGSGELVADMIGAAPGFKGEVKAAPKAEAPKAAAPKAEAPKPAPAPAVAPVKAEAPKPAPTPTPAAVKVEAPKAAPAPVAKPAPAAAKPAAPVAPAKPAAPVKAAAPKPAPKPEPEMAETAEKPMAAPAAAKPAAPAAAKPARAPKRPRGKGRK
;
A
#
# COMPACT_ATOMS: atom_id res chain seq x y z
N MET A 1 -5.27 42.16 -17.03
CA MET A 1 -4.05 41.37 -17.29
C MET A 1 -4.48 40.09 -17.99
N SER A 2 -4.07 39.93 -19.24
CA SER A 2 -4.29 38.71 -20.04
C SER A 2 -3.71 37.51 -19.29
N MET A 3 -4.55 36.57 -18.84
CA MET A 3 -4.03 35.30 -18.33
C MET A 3 -3.35 34.59 -19.49
N ASN A 4 -2.03 34.45 -19.36
CA ASN A 4 -1.12 33.89 -20.35
C ASN A 4 -1.63 32.58 -20.94
N ASN A 5 -1.62 32.51 -22.28
CA ASN A 5 -1.83 31.31 -23.08
C ASN A 5 -0.70 30.26 -22.91
N GLU A 6 0.22 30.47 -21.96
CA GLU A 6 1.45 29.68 -21.76
C GLU A 6 1.19 28.26 -21.26
N GLY A 7 0.09 28.03 -20.54
CA GLY A 7 -0.28 26.69 -20.06
C GLY A 7 -1.05 25.84 -21.06
N LYS A 8 -1.55 26.43 -22.17
CA LYS A 8 -2.48 25.75 -23.08
C LYS A 8 -1.82 24.52 -23.73
N GLY A 9 -2.50 23.39 -23.69
CA GLY A 9 -1.98 22.11 -24.20
C GLY A 9 -0.81 21.53 -23.41
N ARG A 10 -0.51 22.06 -22.21
CA ARG A 10 0.49 21.51 -21.28
C ARG A 10 -0.19 20.79 -20.13
N ALA A 11 0.37 19.65 -19.75
CA ALA A 11 -0.04 18.88 -18.58
C ALA A 11 1.17 18.65 -17.67
N VAL A 12 0.98 18.88 -16.36
CA VAL A 12 1.99 18.52 -15.35
C VAL A 12 1.48 17.34 -14.54
N VAL A 13 2.32 16.31 -14.39
CA VAL A 13 2.04 15.14 -13.55
C VAL A 13 2.96 15.17 -12.33
N ILE A 14 2.38 15.22 -11.14
CA ILE A 14 3.11 15.26 -9.86
C ILE A 14 3.29 13.82 -9.37
N GLY A 15 4.52 13.32 -9.41
CA GLY A 15 4.92 11.99 -8.97
C GLY A 15 4.98 10.96 -10.11
N ALA A 16 6.18 10.44 -10.37
CA ALA A 16 6.52 9.37 -11.31
C ALA A 16 6.30 7.96 -10.72
N GLY A 17 5.35 7.79 -9.80
CA GLY A 17 4.82 6.46 -9.48
C GLY A 17 3.99 5.87 -10.63
N LEU A 18 3.68 4.57 -10.59
CA LEU A 18 3.04 3.87 -11.72
C LEU A 18 1.73 4.49 -12.23
N GLY A 19 0.88 5.02 -11.35
CA GLY A 19 -0.36 5.71 -11.76
C GLY A 19 -0.09 7.00 -12.53
N GLY A 20 0.85 7.81 -12.05
CA GLY A 20 1.31 9.04 -12.71
C GLY A 20 2.00 8.75 -14.05
N LEU A 21 2.87 7.74 -14.10
CA LEU A 21 3.50 7.31 -15.35
C LEU A 21 2.45 6.83 -16.37
N ALA A 22 1.48 6.01 -15.95
CA ALA A 22 0.41 5.55 -16.83
C ALA A 22 -0.46 6.70 -17.37
N ALA A 23 -0.74 7.72 -16.56
CA ALA A 23 -1.42 8.94 -17.01
C ALA A 23 -0.55 9.74 -17.99
N ALA A 24 0.72 9.98 -17.64
CA ALA A 24 1.67 10.74 -18.44
C ALA A 24 1.90 10.11 -19.83
N MET A 25 2.10 8.80 -19.89
CA MET A 25 2.25 8.04 -21.14
C MET A 25 1.06 8.30 -22.07
N ARG A 26 -0.17 8.10 -21.57
CA ARG A 26 -1.39 8.30 -22.36
C ARG A 26 -1.61 9.76 -22.77
N LEU A 27 -1.36 10.71 -21.87
CA LEU A 27 -1.51 12.13 -22.19
C LEU A 27 -0.49 12.57 -23.25
N SER A 28 0.76 12.12 -23.16
CA SER A 28 1.78 12.41 -24.18
C SER A 28 1.39 11.84 -25.55
N ALA A 29 0.90 10.60 -25.60
CA ALA A 29 0.39 9.98 -26.83
C ALA A 29 -0.85 10.70 -27.39
N LYS A 30 -1.64 11.36 -26.53
CA LYS A 30 -2.79 12.20 -26.90
C LYS A 30 -2.40 13.67 -27.22
N GLY A 31 -1.11 13.95 -27.43
CA GLY A 31 -0.59 15.22 -27.92
C GLY A 31 -0.37 16.30 -26.86
N TRP A 32 -0.49 15.97 -25.57
CA TRP A 32 -0.17 16.92 -24.50
C TRP A 32 1.33 17.11 -24.39
N ASN A 33 1.78 18.34 -24.17
CA ASN A 33 3.16 18.59 -23.70
C ASN A 33 3.23 18.25 -22.21
N VAL A 34 3.69 17.04 -21.90
CA VAL A 34 3.69 16.49 -20.54
C VAL A 34 5.02 16.74 -19.85
N THR A 35 4.96 17.27 -18.63
CA THR A 35 6.11 17.27 -17.69
C THR A 35 5.75 16.48 -16.44
N VAL A 36 6.48 15.41 -16.17
CA VAL A 36 6.39 14.64 -14.92
C VAL A 36 7.42 15.19 -13.95
N VAL A 37 7.04 15.45 -12.71
CA VAL A 37 7.94 15.96 -11.66
C VAL A 37 7.92 15.01 -10.47
N ASP A 38 9.07 14.49 -10.07
CA ASP A 38 9.21 13.60 -8.92
C ASP A 38 10.39 13.99 -8.03
N LYS A 39 10.17 13.95 -6.72
CA LYS A 39 11.18 14.22 -5.68
C LYS A 39 12.24 13.13 -5.64
N LEU A 40 11.90 11.91 -6.02
CA LEU A 40 12.80 10.76 -5.95
C LEU A 40 13.88 10.85 -7.02
N ASP A 41 14.94 10.11 -6.76
CA ASP A 41 16.12 9.96 -7.61
C ASP A 41 15.86 9.13 -8.88
N ARG A 42 14.73 8.42 -8.93
CA ARG A 42 14.35 7.53 -10.04
C ARG A 42 12.82 7.32 -10.13
N PRO A 43 12.29 6.96 -11.31
CA PRO A 43 10.86 6.71 -11.48
C PRO A 43 10.42 5.42 -10.79
N GLY A 44 9.11 5.26 -10.62
CA GLY A 44 8.46 4.07 -10.08
C GLY A 44 7.82 4.29 -8.72
N GLY A 45 8.18 5.35 -7.99
CA GLY A 45 7.67 5.62 -6.65
C GLY A 45 7.95 4.43 -5.73
N ARG A 46 6.91 3.83 -5.15
CA ARG A 46 7.04 2.61 -4.35
C ARG A 46 7.52 1.39 -5.16
N GLY A 47 7.28 1.37 -6.47
CA GLY A 47 7.78 0.35 -7.39
C GLY A 47 9.24 0.52 -7.80
N SER A 48 9.95 1.46 -7.19
CA SER A 48 11.37 1.67 -7.48
C SER A 48 12.28 0.64 -6.78
N SER A 49 13.58 0.66 -7.10
CA SER A 49 14.59 -0.16 -6.44
C SER A 49 15.80 0.66 -6.00
N ILE A 50 16.57 0.13 -5.04
CA ILE A 50 17.90 0.65 -4.67
C ILE A 50 18.95 -0.43 -4.92
N THR A 51 20.20 -0.01 -5.16
CA THR A 51 21.32 -0.94 -5.30
C THR A 51 22.38 -0.62 -4.27
N LYS A 52 22.80 -1.62 -3.49
CA LYS A 52 23.83 -1.50 -2.45
C LYS A 52 24.70 -2.75 -2.44
N GLY A 53 26.02 -2.59 -2.47
CA GLY A 53 26.97 -3.71 -2.53
C GLY A 53 26.75 -4.71 -3.68
N GLY A 54 26.16 -4.26 -4.79
CA GLY A 54 25.81 -5.12 -5.94
C GLY A 54 24.46 -5.84 -5.83
N TYR A 55 23.77 -5.73 -4.70
CA TYR A 55 22.41 -6.26 -4.51
C TYR A 55 21.37 -5.22 -4.93
N ARG A 56 20.38 -5.64 -5.73
CA ARG A 56 19.18 -4.85 -6.02
C ARG A 56 18.10 -5.19 -5.00
N PHE A 57 17.54 -4.16 -4.36
CA PHE A 57 16.42 -4.27 -3.44
C PHE A 57 15.19 -3.60 -4.06
N ASP A 58 14.18 -4.40 -4.42
CA ASP A 58 12.90 -3.92 -4.95
C ASP A 58 12.06 -3.33 -3.79
N LEU A 59 11.76 -2.03 -3.80
CA LEU A 59 11.32 -1.30 -2.59
C LEU A 59 9.85 -1.49 -2.18
N GLY A 60 9.00 -2.07 -3.02
CA GLY A 60 7.57 -2.13 -2.74
C GLY A 60 6.88 -3.32 -3.40
N PRO A 61 6.07 -3.11 -4.45
CA PRO A 61 5.40 -4.21 -5.13
C PRO A 61 6.41 -5.15 -5.79
N THR A 62 6.19 -6.44 -5.58
CA THR A 62 7.01 -7.55 -6.08
C THR A 62 6.23 -8.45 -7.06
N ILE A 63 4.90 -8.31 -7.09
CA ILE A 63 3.97 -9.12 -7.87
C ILE A 63 3.34 -8.29 -8.99
N VAL A 64 3.36 -8.82 -10.20
CA VAL A 64 2.57 -8.33 -11.34
C VAL A 64 1.40 -9.30 -11.56
N THR A 65 0.18 -8.77 -11.51
CA THR A 65 -1.04 -9.47 -11.93
C THR A 65 -1.71 -8.70 -13.06
N VAL A 66 -2.57 -9.37 -13.82
CA VAL A 66 -3.28 -8.78 -14.97
C VAL A 66 -2.32 -8.10 -15.97
N PRO A 67 -1.35 -8.84 -16.54
CA PRO A 67 -0.34 -8.28 -17.44
C PRO A 67 -0.95 -7.58 -18.67
N ASP A 68 -2.16 -7.98 -19.07
CA ASP A 68 -2.90 -7.35 -20.17
C ASP A 68 -3.13 -5.84 -19.95
N ARG A 69 -3.24 -5.37 -18.70
CA ARG A 69 -3.35 -3.92 -18.43
C ARG A 69 -2.09 -3.13 -18.78
N LEU A 70 -0.92 -3.76 -18.63
CA LEU A 70 0.34 -3.17 -19.08
C LEU A 70 0.42 -3.18 -20.61
N ARG A 71 0.02 -4.29 -21.24
CA ARG A 71 -0.04 -4.38 -22.70
C ARG A 71 -0.99 -3.36 -23.31
N GLU A 72 -2.19 -3.20 -22.75
CA GLU A 72 -3.17 -2.16 -23.13
C GLU A 72 -2.56 -0.76 -23.00
N LEU A 73 -1.90 -0.45 -21.88
CA LEU A 73 -1.23 0.85 -21.68
C LEU A 73 -0.17 1.15 -22.75
N TRP A 74 0.67 0.18 -23.11
CA TRP A 74 1.66 0.37 -24.17
C TRP A 74 1.00 0.50 -25.54
N ALA A 75 -0.02 -0.31 -25.82
CA ALA A 75 -0.77 -0.26 -27.06
C ALA A 75 -1.46 1.11 -27.28
N ASP A 76 -2.05 1.69 -26.22
CA ASP A 76 -2.61 3.05 -26.22
C ASP A 76 -1.57 4.11 -26.62
N CYS A 77 -0.29 3.82 -26.40
CA CYS A 77 0.83 4.69 -26.74
C CYS A 77 1.53 4.31 -28.05
N GLY A 78 0.96 3.36 -28.82
CA GLY A 78 1.51 2.89 -30.09
C GLY A 78 2.75 2.00 -29.94
N ARG A 79 2.96 1.36 -28.79
CA ARG A 79 4.10 0.50 -28.48
C ARG A 79 3.66 -0.90 -28.05
N ASP A 80 4.62 -1.80 -27.98
CA ASP A 80 4.44 -3.19 -27.55
C ASP A 80 5.17 -3.40 -26.23
N PHE A 81 4.43 -3.77 -25.18
CA PHE A 81 4.96 -3.94 -23.82
C PHE A 81 5.98 -5.07 -23.75
N ASP A 82 5.73 -6.20 -24.42
CA ASP A 82 6.56 -7.40 -24.30
C ASP A 82 7.92 -7.23 -25.02
N LYS A 83 8.09 -6.15 -25.81
CA LYS A 83 9.39 -5.72 -26.38
C LYS A 83 10.22 -4.87 -25.40
N ASP A 84 9.56 -4.15 -24.50
CA ASP A 84 10.22 -3.25 -23.55
C ASP A 84 10.47 -3.93 -22.19
N VAL A 85 9.62 -4.87 -21.78
CA VAL A 85 9.70 -5.54 -20.47
C VAL A 85 9.45 -7.04 -20.62
N LYS A 86 10.34 -7.85 -20.03
CA LYS A 86 10.17 -9.31 -19.94
C LYS A 86 9.45 -9.69 -18.65
N LEU A 87 8.24 -10.24 -18.78
CA LEU A 87 7.54 -10.91 -17.69
C LEU A 87 7.84 -12.40 -17.66
N VAL A 88 7.91 -12.96 -16.46
CA VAL A 88 8.02 -14.40 -16.20
C VAL A 88 6.84 -14.80 -15.33
N GLU A 89 6.13 -15.85 -15.71
CA GLU A 89 5.06 -16.43 -14.91
C GLU A 89 5.64 -17.27 -13.76
N MET A 90 5.05 -17.18 -12.58
CA MET A 90 5.49 -17.91 -11.39
C MET A 90 4.74 -19.25 -11.27
N ASP A 91 5.47 -20.35 -11.06
CA ASP A 91 4.92 -21.65 -10.65
C ASP A 91 5.83 -22.27 -9.57
N PRO A 92 5.38 -22.40 -8.31
CA PRO A 92 4.11 -21.91 -7.76
C PRO A 92 4.04 -20.39 -7.66
N PHE A 93 2.85 -19.83 -7.41
CA PHE A 93 2.67 -18.39 -7.15
C PHE A 93 3.37 -17.96 -5.85
N TYR A 94 3.11 -18.68 -4.76
CA TYR A 94 3.73 -18.48 -3.45
C TYR A 94 3.49 -19.68 -2.55
N LYS A 95 4.24 -19.76 -1.45
CA LYS A 95 4.05 -20.75 -0.38
C LYS A 95 3.76 -20.08 0.96
N ILE A 96 2.76 -20.56 1.67
CA ILE A 96 2.41 -20.16 3.03
C ILE A 96 2.92 -21.21 4.01
N LEU A 97 3.60 -20.79 5.08
CA LEU A 97 4.20 -21.66 6.10
C LEU A 97 3.57 -21.38 7.46
N PHE A 98 2.96 -22.39 8.08
CA PHE A 98 2.20 -22.27 9.33
C PHE A 98 3.02 -22.70 10.56
N PRO A 99 2.73 -22.15 11.76
CA PRO A 99 3.47 -22.43 12.99
C PRO A 99 3.59 -23.90 13.39
N ASP A 100 2.61 -24.72 13.02
CA ASP A 100 2.56 -26.15 13.32
C ASP A 100 3.34 -27.02 12.32
N GLY A 101 3.97 -26.40 11.32
CA GLY A 101 4.73 -27.08 10.27
C GLY A 101 3.92 -27.39 9.01
N GLU A 102 2.61 -27.14 9.01
CA GLU A 102 1.79 -27.26 7.81
C GLU A 102 2.15 -26.15 6.79
N SER A 103 1.80 -26.36 5.52
CA SER A 103 1.97 -25.35 4.48
C SER A 103 0.81 -25.34 3.49
N TYR A 104 0.65 -24.24 2.76
CA TYR A 104 -0.23 -24.14 1.60
C TYR A 104 0.54 -23.56 0.41
N THR A 105 0.54 -24.25 -0.71
CA THR A 105 1.18 -23.79 -1.95
C THR A 105 0.12 -23.33 -2.95
N ALA A 106 0.20 -22.06 -3.36
CA ALA A 106 -0.72 -21.49 -4.34
C ALA A 106 -0.23 -21.78 -5.77
N TYR A 107 -1.11 -22.36 -6.59
CA TYR A 107 -0.84 -22.67 -7.99
C TYR A 107 -1.86 -21.98 -8.91
N GLY A 108 -1.47 -21.78 -10.17
CA GLY A 108 -2.41 -21.42 -11.23
C GLY A 108 -3.19 -22.60 -11.80
N ASP A 109 -2.66 -23.82 -11.66
CA ASP A 109 -3.26 -25.06 -12.15
C ASP A 109 -4.35 -25.59 -11.20
N ASP A 110 -5.55 -25.79 -11.73
CA ASP A 110 -6.74 -26.18 -10.96
C ASP A 110 -6.61 -27.56 -10.30
N GLU A 111 -5.93 -28.53 -10.95
CA GLU A 111 -5.74 -29.86 -10.38
C GLU A 111 -4.69 -29.84 -9.26
N LYS A 112 -3.60 -29.06 -9.42
CA LYS A 112 -2.63 -28.83 -8.33
C LYS A 112 -3.27 -28.13 -7.14
N VAL A 113 -4.12 -27.11 -7.36
CA VAL A 113 -4.86 -26.44 -6.28
C VAL A 113 -5.78 -27.41 -5.57
N LYS A 114 -6.56 -28.20 -6.30
CA LYS A 114 -7.46 -29.20 -5.71
C LYS A 114 -6.68 -30.22 -4.88
N ALA A 115 -5.57 -30.75 -5.40
CA ALA A 115 -4.72 -31.69 -4.70
C ALA A 115 -4.12 -31.08 -3.42
N GLU A 116 -3.71 -29.82 -3.45
CA GLU A 116 -3.19 -29.11 -2.27
C GLU A 116 -4.26 -28.90 -1.20
N VAL A 117 -5.47 -28.50 -1.60
CA VAL A 117 -6.60 -28.35 -0.68
C VAL A 117 -7.00 -29.69 -0.06
N GLU A 118 -7.04 -30.75 -0.87
CA GLU A 118 -7.35 -32.11 -0.40
C GLU A 118 -6.28 -32.64 0.55
N ARG A 119 -4.99 -32.33 0.31
CA ARG A 119 -3.89 -32.69 1.21
C ARG A 119 -4.04 -32.07 2.61
N ILE A 120 -4.46 -30.80 2.67
CA ILE A 120 -4.65 -30.08 3.94
C ILE A 120 -5.96 -30.50 4.62
N SER A 121 -7.07 -30.53 3.87
CA SER A 121 -8.40 -30.81 4.42
C SER A 121 -9.35 -31.37 3.34
N PRO A 122 -9.47 -32.71 3.22
CA PRO A 122 -10.36 -33.33 2.24
C PRO A 122 -11.82 -32.87 2.35
N ARG A 123 -12.27 -32.57 3.59
CA ARG A 123 -13.63 -32.09 3.88
C ARG A 123 -13.93 -30.67 3.36
N ASP A 124 -12.90 -29.90 3.02
CA ASP A 124 -13.03 -28.49 2.63
C ASP A 124 -12.88 -28.26 1.12
N VAL A 125 -12.60 -29.29 0.32
CA VAL A 125 -12.46 -29.19 -1.15
C VAL A 125 -13.67 -28.52 -1.79
N GLU A 126 -14.88 -28.96 -1.43
CA GLU A 126 -16.11 -28.39 -1.98
C GLU A 126 -16.37 -26.96 -1.48
N GLY A 127 -16.03 -26.69 -0.23
CA GLY A 127 -16.08 -25.36 0.35
C GLY A 127 -15.16 -24.37 -0.37
N PHE A 128 -13.93 -24.79 -0.64
CA PHE A 128 -12.96 -24.02 -1.41
C PHE A 128 -13.45 -23.76 -2.84
N ARG A 129 -14.04 -24.77 -3.50
CA ARG A 129 -14.64 -24.61 -4.83
C ARG A 129 -15.76 -23.56 -4.84
N HIS A 130 -16.62 -23.57 -3.82
CA HIS A 130 -17.66 -22.54 -3.65
C HIS A 130 -17.07 -21.15 -3.39
N PHE A 131 -16.00 -21.05 -2.59
CA PHE A 131 -15.30 -19.77 -2.41
C PHE A 131 -14.79 -19.21 -3.74
N MET A 132 -14.18 -20.03 -4.60
CA MET A 132 -13.68 -19.60 -5.90
C MET A 132 -14.79 -19.21 -6.88
N TRP A 133 -15.94 -19.89 -6.83
CA TRP A 133 -17.14 -19.46 -7.56
C TRP A 133 -17.57 -18.05 -7.13
N ASP A 134 -17.64 -17.84 -5.81
CA ASP A 134 -18.02 -16.57 -5.22
C ASP A 134 -17.02 -15.44 -5.55
N ALA A 135 -15.72 -15.76 -5.61
CA ALA A 135 -14.68 -14.87 -6.07
C ALA A 135 -14.84 -14.48 -7.53
N LYS A 136 -15.22 -15.42 -8.41
CA LYS A 136 -15.50 -15.14 -9.81
C LYS A 136 -16.65 -14.15 -9.99
N ALA A 137 -17.78 -14.36 -9.30
CA ALA A 137 -18.92 -13.45 -9.38
C ALA A 137 -18.55 -12.01 -8.95
N ARG A 138 -17.70 -11.87 -7.92
CA ARG A 138 -17.23 -10.57 -7.43
C ARG A 138 -16.18 -9.94 -8.34
N TYR A 139 -15.37 -10.74 -9.03
CA TYR A 139 -14.46 -10.25 -10.07
C TYR A 139 -15.24 -9.66 -11.27
N GLU A 140 -16.22 -10.39 -11.79
CA GLU A 140 -17.03 -9.93 -12.93
C GLU A 140 -17.76 -8.62 -12.61
N PHE A 141 -18.27 -8.49 -11.39
CA PHE A 141 -18.96 -7.28 -10.97
C PHE A 141 -18.03 -6.14 -10.52
N GLY A 142 -17.09 -6.43 -9.62
CA GLY A 142 -16.24 -5.43 -8.98
C GLY A 142 -15.11 -4.94 -9.88
N TYR A 143 -14.44 -5.83 -10.60
CA TYR A 143 -13.26 -5.49 -11.40
C TYR A 143 -13.64 -5.09 -12.83
N GLU A 144 -14.36 -5.96 -13.55
CA GLU A 144 -14.68 -5.72 -14.97
C GLU A 144 -15.71 -4.61 -15.17
N ASN A 145 -16.70 -4.48 -14.27
CA ASN A 145 -17.74 -3.48 -14.39
C ASN A 145 -17.41 -2.21 -13.58
N LEU A 146 -17.28 -2.31 -12.24
CA LEU A 146 -17.14 -1.13 -11.39
C LEU A 146 -15.76 -0.47 -11.48
N GLY A 147 -14.69 -1.25 -11.49
CA GLY A 147 -13.31 -0.74 -11.50
C GLY A 147 -12.91 0.00 -12.78
N ARG A 148 -13.64 -0.21 -13.89
CA ARG A 148 -13.43 0.48 -15.17
C ARG A 148 -14.25 1.76 -15.33
N LYS A 149 -15.02 2.17 -14.32
CA LYS A 149 -15.94 3.31 -14.41
C LYS A 149 -15.55 4.41 -13.42
N PRO A 150 -15.55 5.69 -13.83
CA PRO A 150 -15.41 6.79 -12.88
C PRO A 150 -16.54 6.78 -11.83
N MET A 151 -16.21 6.59 -10.56
CA MET A 151 -17.18 6.53 -9.46
C MET A 151 -17.46 7.90 -8.80
N HIS A 152 -17.47 8.98 -9.57
CA HIS A 152 -17.65 10.35 -9.06
C HIS A 152 -19.13 10.76 -8.87
N LYS A 153 -20.07 10.05 -9.52
CA LYS A 153 -21.52 10.33 -9.43
C LYS A 153 -22.20 9.45 -8.38
N LEU A 154 -22.93 10.05 -7.44
CA LEU A 154 -23.64 9.33 -6.38
C LEU A 154 -24.67 8.33 -6.91
N TRP A 155 -25.33 8.65 -8.03
CA TRP A 155 -26.32 7.76 -8.66
C TRP A 155 -25.71 6.44 -9.14
N ASP A 156 -24.44 6.43 -9.55
CA ASP A 156 -23.78 5.20 -9.99
C ASP A 156 -23.46 4.28 -8.80
N LEU A 157 -23.27 4.83 -7.60
CA LEU A 157 -23.23 4.06 -6.35
C LEU A 157 -24.61 3.47 -6.00
N ILE A 158 -25.69 4.23 -6.11
CA ILE A 158 -27.04 3.75 -5.75
C ILE A 158 -27.44 2.54 -6.62
N LYS A 159 -27.12 2.57 -7.92
CA LYS A 159 -27.43 1.49 -8.87
C LYS A 159 -26.76 0.16 -8.51
N VAL A 160 -25.63 0.18 -7.80
CA VAL A 160 -24.89 -1.04 -7.46
C VAL A 160 -25.31 -1.68 -6.13
N LEU A 161 -26.02 -0.95 -5.26
CA LEU A 161 -26.40 -1.43 -3.92
C LEU A 161 -27.16 -2.77 -3.90
N PRO A 162 -28.12 -3.05 -4.81
CA PRO A 162 -28.81 -4.34 -4.82
C PRO A 162 -27.86 -5.51 -5.07
N THR A 163 -26.92 -5.36 -6.00
CA THR A 163 -25.90 -6.38 -6.29
C THR A 163 -24.94 -6.57 -5.12
N PHE A 164 -24.55 -5.49 -4.42
CA PHE A 164 -23.77 -5.58 -3.19
C PHE A 164 -24.49 -6.38 -2.10
N GLY A 165 -25.80 -6.19 -1.95
CA GLY A 165 -26.63 -6.97 -1.03
C GLY A 165 -26.69 -8.45 -1.41
N MET A 166 -26.92 -8.76 -2.69
CA MET A 166 -26.92 -10.12 -3.22
C MET A 166 -25.58 -10.84 -3.00
N LEU A 167 -24.46 -10.15 -3.24
CA LEU A 167 -23.11 -10.67 -3.06
C LEU A 167 -22.67 -10.70 -1.58
N ARG A 168 -23.51 -10.32 -0.62
CA ARG A 168 -23.16 -10.25 0.81
C ARG A 168 -21.85 -9.49 1.05
N ALA A 169 -21.72 -8.34 0.39
CA ALA A 169 -20.59 -7.42 0.53
C ALA A 169 -20.50 -6.80 1.94
N ASP A 170 -21.54 -6.95 2.76
CA ASP A 170 -21.59 -6.61 4.18
C ASP A 170 -20.64 -7.44 5.05
N ARG A 171 -20.29 -8.66 4.59
CA ARG A 171 -19.37 -9.54 5.31
C ARG A 171 -17.93 -9.12 5.08
N SER A 172 -17.06 -9.45 6.04
CA SER A 172 -15.62 -9.34 5.82
C SER A 172 -15.08 -10.49 4.97
N VAL A 173 -13.89 -10.30 4.39
CA VAL A 173 -13.14 -11.34 3.67
C VAL A 173 -12.97 -12.58 4.55
N TYR A 174 -12.49 -12.41 5.79
CA TYR A 174 -12.35 -13.53 6.73
C TYR A 174 -13.71 -14.17 7.07
N GLY A 175 -14.74 -13.35 7.31
CA GLY A 175 -16.08 -13.85 7.60
C GLY A 175 -16.65 -14.70 6.47
N HIS A 176 -16.34 -14.35 5.22
CA HIS A 176 -16.72 -15.12 4.04
C HIS A 176 -15.93 -16.44 3.95
N ALA A 177 -14.60 -16.40 4.07
CA ALA A 177 -13.75 -17.60 4.06
C ALA A 177 -14.16 -18.62 5.15
N LYS A 178 -14.43 -18.15 6.37
CA LYS A 178 -14.87 -18.98 7.50
C LYS A 178 -16.18 -19.75 7.23
N MET A 179 -17.06 -19.21 6.40
CA MET A 179 -18.29 -19.91 6.01
C MET A 179 -18.05 -21.01 4.99
N MET A 180 -17.02 -20.86 4.16
CA MET A 180 -16.72 -21.77 3.07
C MET A 180 -15.86 -22.95 3.53
N VAL A 181 -14.86 -22.71 4.39
CA VAL A 181 -13.90 -23.74 4.82
C VAL A 181 -13.81 -23.85 6.35
N LYS A 182 -13.57 -25.06 6.85
CA LYS A 182 -13.48 -25.41 8.27
C LYS A 182 -12.06 -25.36 8.81
N ASP A 183 -11.08 -25.80 8.02
CA ASP A 183 -9.67 -25.78 8.37
C ASP A 183 -9.12 -24.35 8.50
N ASP A 184 -8.31 -24.10 9.55
CA ASP A 184 -7.82 -22.76 9.88
C ASP A 184 -6.71 -22.29 8.93
N HIS A 185 -5.93 -23.21 8.35
CA HIS A 185 -4.90 -22.91 7.34
C HIS A 185 -5.55 -22.41 6.05
N LEU A 186 -6.58 -23.10 5.59
CA LEU A 186 -7.35 -22.68 4.41
C LEU A 186 -8.10 -21.37 4.65
N ARG A 187 -8.64 -21.14 5.87
CA ARG A 187 -9.23 -19.84 6.23
C ARG A 187 -8.22 -18.71 6.12
N PHE A 188 -6.98 -18.92 6.58
CA PHE A 188 -5.91 -17.94 6.44
C PHE A 188 -5.58 -17.72 4.96
N ALA A 189 -5.30 -18.78 4.21
CA ALA A 189 -4.93 -18.73 2.79
C ALA A 189 -5.97 -17.99 1.93
N LEU A 190 -7.26 -18.16 2.23
CA LEU A 190 -8.35 -17.48 1.51
C LEU A 190 -8.62 -16.05 1.99
N SER A 191 -8.06 -15.62 3.13
CA SER A 191 -8.43 -14.34 3.75
C SER A 191 -7.32 -13.33 3.94
N PHE A 192 -6.04 -13.70 3.82
CA PHE A 192 -4.93 -12.80 4.11
C PHE A 192 -4.71 -11.70 3.06
N HIS A 193 -5.26 -11.85 1.85
CA HIS A 193 -5.06 -10.92 0.72
C HIS A 193 -5.27 -9.41 1.01
N PRO A 194 -6.25 -8.98 1.83
CA PRO A 194 -6.39 -7.57 2.19
C PRO A 194 -5.14 -6.95 2.82
N LEU A 195 -4.27 -7.75 3.42
CA LEU A 195 -3.00 -7.26 3.96
C LEU A 195 -2.05 -6.74 2.86
N PHE A 196 -2.11 -7.28 1.63
CA PHE A 196 -1.32 -6.77 0.49
C PHE A 196 -1.74 -5.38 0.01
N ILE A 197 -2.91 -4.90 0.45
CA ILE A 197 -3.43 -3.58 0.10
C ILE A 197 -3.73 -2.73 1.34
N GLY A 198 -3.16 -3.09 2.49
CA GLY A 198 -3.22 -2.28 3.70
C GLY A 198 -4.54 -2.34 4.46
N GLY A 199 -5.37 -3.34 4.20
CA GLY A 199 -6.68 -3.51 4.83
C GLY A 199 -6.71 -4.62 5.88
N ASP A 200 -7.63 -4.50 6.84
CA ASP A 200 -7.91 -5.50 7.87
C ASP A 200 -8.83 -6.62 7.32
N PRO A 201 -8.37 -7.87 7.19
CA PRO A 201 -9.18 -8.99 6.70
C PRO A 201 -10.50 -9.24 7.44
N PHE A 202 -10.60 -8.80 8.69
CA PHE A 202 -11.77 -8.96 9.54
C PHE A 202 -12.80 -7.84 9.34
N ASN A 203 -12.45 -6.75 8.66
CA ASN A 203 -13.31 -5.58 8.44
C ASN A 203 -13.40 -5.13 6.96
N VAL A 204 -12.48 -5.56 6.10
CA VAL A 204 -12.53 -5.32 4.65
C VAL A 204 -13.64 -6.16 4.03
N THR A 205 -14.44 -5.52 3.18
CA THR A 205 -15.59 -6.13 2.50
C THR A 205 -15.21 -7.38 1.70
N SER A 206 -16.09 -8.38 1.71
CA SER A 206 -15.96 -9.64 0.96
C SER A 206 -15.82 -9.44 -0.55
N MET A 207 -16.10 -8.24 -1.09
CA MET A 207 -15.79 -7.92 -2.49
C MET A 207 -14.32 -8.18 -2.85
N TYR A 208 -13.39 -8.03 -1.91
CA TYR A 208 -11.95 -8.23 -2.15
C TYR A 208 -11.54 -9.69 -2.34
N ILE A 209 -12.42 -10.68 -2.11
CA ILE A 209 -12.10 -12.07 -2.47
C ILE A 209 -11.93 -12.26 -3.99
N LEU A 210 -12.34 -11.26 -4.80
CA LEU A 210 -12.06 -11.22 -6.23
C LEU A 210 -10.56 -11.35 -6.56
N VAL A 211 -9.66 -11.03 -5.62
CA VAL A 211 -8.21 -11.14 -5.82
C VAL A 211 -7.81 -12.59 -6.10
N SER A 212 -8.42 -13.57 -5.42
CA SER A 212 -8.16 -14.98 -5.69
C SER A 212 -8.55 -15.38 -7.12
N GLN A 213 -9.61 -14.77 -7.68
CA GLN A 213 -9.98 -14.98 -9.07
C GLN A 213 -9.01 -14.27 -10.04
N LEU A 214 -8.47 -13.11 -9.67
CA LEU A 214 -7.47 -12.41 -10.48
C LEU A 214 -6.20 -13.25 -10.62
N GLU A 215 -5.69 -13.79 -9.51
CA GLU A 215 -4.54 -14.69 -9.50
C GLU A 215 -4.80 -15.95 -10.32
N LYS A 216 -5.97 -16.58 -10.12
CA LYS A 216 -6.38 -17.76 -10.90
C LYS A 216 -6.45 -17.48 -12.41
N LYS A 217 -7.05 -16.34 -12.80
CA LYS A 217 -7.33 -16.05 -14.22
C LYS A 217 -6.10 -15.56 -14.97
N PHE A 218 -5.28 -14.73 -14.32
CA PHE A 218 -4.20 -14.00 -14.98
C PHE A 218 -2.82 -14.42 -14.53
N GLY A 219 -2.69 -15.35 -13.59
CA GLY A 219 -1.43 -15.76 -13.02
C GLY A 219 -0.75 -14.70 -12.16
N VAL A 220 0.35 -15.11 -11.52
CA VAL A 220 1.28 -14.25 -10.80
C VAL A 220 2.56 -14.17 -11.62
N HIS A 221 3.03 -12.95 -11.87
CA HIS A 221 4.17 -12.68 -12.73
C HIS A 221 5.25 -11.86 -12.01
N TYR A 222 6.49 -12.03 -12.45
CA TYR A 222 7.63 -11.19 -12.10
C TYR A 222 8.15 -10.47 -13.34
N ALA A 223 8.47 -9.18 -13.21
CA ALA A 223 9.18 -8.44 -14.25
C ALA A 223 10.69 -8.60 -14.03
N MET A 224 11.42 -9.07 -15.04
CA MET A 224 12.89 -9.11 -14.97
C MET A 224 13.43 -7.70 -14.76
N GLY A 225 14.29 -7.51 -13.74
CA GLY A 225 14.69 -6.17 -13.28
C GLY A 225 13.74 -5.53 -12.24
N GLY A 226 12.69 -6.24 -11.82
CA GLY A 226 11.68 -5.78 -10.87
C GLY A 226 10.67 -4.80 -11.49
N ILE A 227 9.76 -4.28 -10.68
CA ILE A 227 8.78 -3.26 -11.10
C ILE A 227 9.48 -1.97 -11.61
N GLN A 228 10.71 -1.71 -11.13
CA GLN A 228 11.55 -0.62 -11.63
C GLN A 228 11.70 -0.68 -13.16
N ALA A 229 11.88 -1.87 -13.75
CA ALA A 229 12.04 -2.02 -15.18
C ALA A 229 10.80 -1.55 -15.97
N ILE A 230 9.59 -1.76 -15.41
CA ILE A 230 8.34 -1.24 -15.99
C ILE A 230 8.33 0.29 -15.93
N ALA A 231 8.74 0.87 -14.79
CA ALA A 231 8.79 2.32 -14.63
C ALA A 231 9.80 2.97 -15.60
N ASP A 232 11.00 2.40 -15.71
CA ASP A 232 12.05 2.87 -16.62
C ASP A 232 11.59 2.79 -18.08
N ALA A 233 10.90 1.70 -18.47
CA ALA A 233 10.32 1.57 -19.79
C ALA A 233 9.21 2.61 -20.03
N GLY A 234 8.36 2.88 -19.04
CA GLY A 234 7.32 3.91 -19.11
C GLY A 234 7.87 5.31 -19.34
N VAL A 235 9.00 5.66 -18.72
CA VAL A 235 9.70 6.94 -18.97
C VAL A 235 10.14 7.04 -20.42
N LYS A 236 10.72 5.99 -20.99
CA LYS A 236 11.10 5.97 -22.43
C LYS A 236 9.90 6.16 -23.36
N VAL A 237 8.70 5.70 -22.97
CA VAL A 237 7.48 5.95 -23.74
C VAL A 237 7.11 7.44 -23.71
N ILE A 238 7.12 8.06 -22.53
CA ILE A 238 6.83 9.49 -22.35
C ILE A 238 7.81 10.35 -23.19
N GLU A 239 9.10 10.06 -23.07
CA GLU A 239 10.15 10.79 -23.81
C GLU A 239 10.03 10.59 -25.32
N SER A 240 9.64 9.40 -25.80
CA SER A 240 9.42 9.15 -27.22
C SER A 240 8.28 9.97 -27.83
N HIS A 241 7.35 10.45 -27.00
CA HIS A 241 6.27 11.37 -27.38
C HIS A 241 6.61 12.84 -27.08
N GLY A 242 7.87 13.14 -26.72
CA GLY A 242 8.35 14.50 -26.43
C GLY A 242 8.05 15.01 -25.02
N GLY A 243 7.54 14.15 -24.12
CA GLY A 243 7.36 14.50 -22.71
C GLY A 243 8.69 14.55 -21.95
N THR A 244 8.68 15.22 -20.80
CA THR A 244 9.86 15.38 -19.93
C THR A 244 9.62 14.76 -18.55
N VAL A 245 10.63 14.13 -17.97
CA VAL A 245 10.60 13.61 -16.59
C VAL A 245 11.69 14.28 -15.76
N MET A 246 11.29 15.10 -14.78
CA MET A 246 12.16 15.83 -13.86
C MET A 246 12.23 15.07 -12.53
N LEU A 247 13.35 14.40 -12.29
CA LEU A 247 13.65 13.70 -11.04
C LEU A 247 14.36 14.63 -10.05
N ASN A 248 14.49 14.22 -8.78
CA ASN A 248 15.09 15.01 -7.71
C ASN A 248 14.46 16.42 -7.56
N THR A 249 13.20 16.57 -7.94
CA THR A 249 12.50 17.85 -8.02
C THR A 249 11.19 17.75 -7.26
N GLU A 250 11.04 18.51 -6.19
CA GLU A 250 9.82 18.51 -5.39
C GLU A 250 8.85 19.61 -5.83
N VAL A 251 7.58 19.25 -6.03
CA VAL A 251 6.50 20.21 -6.19
C VAL A 251 6.07 20.70 -4.81
N ASP A 252 6.08 22.01 -4.62
CA ASP A 252 5.69 22.66 -3.38
C ASP A 252 4.19 22.98 -3.33
N GLU A 253 3.61 23.41 -4.46
CA GLU A 253 2.24 23.93 -4.50
C GLU A 253 1.57 23.71 -5.85
N ILE A 254 0.29 23.36 -5.83
CA ILE A 254 -0.59 23.45 -7.01
C ILE A 254 -1.16 24.86 -7.03
N MET A 255 -0.88 25.60 -8.10
CA MET A 255 -1.29 26.99 -8.22
C MET A 255 -2.74 27.06 -8.71
N VAL A 256 -3.62 27.72 -7.94
CA VAL A 256 -5.06 27.79 -8.19
C VAL A 256 -5.51 29.24 -8.32
N THR A 257 -6.29 29.55 -9.36
CA THR A 257 -6.86 30.89 -9.56
C THR A 257 -7.93 31.21 -8.52
N ARG A 258 -8.32 32.49 -8.40
CA ARG A 258 -9.43 32.89 -7.51
C ARG A 258 -10.77 32.23 -7.89
N GLN A 259 -10.92 31.83 -9.15
CA GLN A 259 -12.09 31.12 -9.67
C GLN A 259 -12.04 29.60 -9.41
N GLY A 260 -10.99 29.10 -8.75
CA GLY A 260 -10.86 27.68 -8.40
C GLY A 260 -10.32 26.79 -9.52
N LYS A 261 -9.62 27.34 -10.51
CA LYS A 261 -8.98 26.57 -11.59
C LYS A 261 -7.48 26.43 -11.39
N ALA A 262 -6.95 25.21 -11.49
CA ALA A 262 -5.50 24.96 -11.52
C ALA A 262 -4.87 25.56 -12.79
N TYR A 263 -3.72 26.20 -12.65
CA TYR A 263 -2.99 26.82 -13.78
C TYR A 263 -1.50 26.46 -13.84
N GLY A 264 -1.08 25.48 -13.03
CA GLY A 264 0.30 25.02 -12.98
C GLY A 264 0.71 24.56 -11.59
N VAL A 265 2.01 24.34 -11.43
CA VAL A 265 2.61 24.02 -10.14
C VAL A 265 3.80 24.93 -9.85
N ARG A 266 4.09 25.14 -8.57
CA ARG A 266 5.33 25.77 -8.11
C ARG A 266 6.23 24.69 -7.49
N LEU A 267 7.49 24.70 -7.89
CA LEU A 267 8.53 23.82 -7.37
C LEU A 267 9.10 24.36 -6.05
N ALA A 268 9.79 23.51 -5.29
CA ALA A 268 10.38 23.87 -3.99
C ALA A 268 11.45 24.98 -4.09
N ASP A 269 12.10 25.14 -5.25
CA ASP A 269 13.05 26.22 -5.53
C ASP A 269 12.38 27.55 -5.94
N GLY A 270 11.04 27.57 -6.05
CA GLY A 270 10.25 28.73 -6.46
C GLY A 270 9.94 28.79 -7.96
N THR A 271 10.53 27.93 -8.78
CA THR A 271 10.24 27.85 -10.22
C THR A 271 8.77 27.49 -10.46
N GLU A 272 8.12 28.17 -11.40
CA GLU A 272 6.72 27.91 -11.75
C GLU A 272 6.62 27.20 -13.10
N LEU A 273 5.87 26.10 -13.13
CA LEU A 273 5.56 25.34 -14.33
C LEU A 273 4.08 25.56 -14.70
N PRO A 274 3.78 26.43 -15.69
CA PRO A 274 2.40 26.67 -16.10
C PRO A 274 1.82 25.46 -16.83
N ALA A 275 0.58 25.10 -16.49
CA ALA A 275 -0.12 23.98 -17.09
C ALA A 275 -1.63 24.19 -17.10
N GLU A 276 -2.29 23.75 -18.18
CA GLU A 276 -3.75 23.72 -18.27
C GLU A 276 -4.34 22.58 -17.47
N VAL A 277 -3.61 21.46 -17.38
CA VAL A 277 -4.02 20.25 -16.65
C VAL A 277 -2.95 19.89 -15.62
N VAL A 278 -3.37 19.58 -14.39
CA VAL A 278 -2.50 19.05 -13.35
C VAL A 278 -3.03 17.69 -12.91
N VAL A 279 -2.18 16.66 -12.95
CA VAL A 279 -2.47 15.31 -12.43
C VAL A 279 -1.63 15.06 -11.19
N SER A 280 -2.25 14.93 -10.02
CA SER A 280 -1.55 14.54 -8.81
C SER A 280 -1.57 13.02 -8.63
N ASN A 281 -0.39 12.40 -8.68
CA ASN A 281 -0.16 11.02 -8.27
C ASN A 281 0.49 10.93 -6.87
N ALA A 282 0.69 12.08 -6.21
CA ALA A 282 1.01 12.12 -4.80
C ALA A 282 -0.15 11.55 -3.96
N ASP A 283 0.12 11.13 -2.72
CA ASP A 283 -0.94 10.69 -1.83
C ASP A 283 -2.03 11.78 -1.73
N ALA A 284 -3.31 11.39 -1.77
CA ALA A 284 -4.41 12.34 -1.74
C ALA A 284 -4.36 13.23 -0.48
N GLY A 285 -3.99 12.67 0.68
CA GLY A 285 -3.80 13.46 1.90
C GLY A 285 -2.69 14.50 1.75
N HIS A 286 -1.57 14.16 1.10
CA HIS A 286 -0.50 15.13 0.81
C HIS A 286 -0.98 16.20 -0.17
N THR A 287 -1.67 15.80 -1.24
CA THR A 287 -2.21 16.71 -2.26
C THR A 287 -3.13 17.76 -1.61
N TYR A 288 -4.10 17.33 -0.83
CA TYR A 288 -5.05 18.26 -0.21
C TYR A 288 -4.42 19.07 0.93
N LYS A 289 -3.65 18.45 1.83
CA LYS A 289 -3.09 19.15 3.00
C LYS A 289 -1.94 20.08 2.65
N ARG A 290 -1.02 19.67 1.76
CA ARG A 290 0.23 20.38 1.46
C ARG A 290 0.18 21.14 0.15
N LEU A 291 -0.14 20.45 -0.95
CA LEU A 291 -0.09 21.05 -2.28
C LEU A 291 -1.21 22.05 -2.51
N LEU A 292 -2.35 21.89 -1.82
CA LEU A 292 -3.51 22.81 -1.85
C LEU A 292 -3.68 23.61 -0.54
N ARG A 293 -2.62 23.78 0.25
CA ARG A 293 -2.69 24.48 1.56
C ARG A 293 -3.23 25.92 1.48
N ASN A 294 -3.01 26.60 0.35
CA ASN A 294 -3.45 27.98 0.11
C ASN A 294 -4.79 28.06 -0.65
N THR A 295 -5.45 26.93 -0.90
CA THR A 295 -6.72 26.84 -1.61
C THR A 295 -7.85 26.57 -0.62
N THR A 296 -8.94 27.32 -0.73
CA THR A 296 -10.15 27.06 0.07
C THR A 296 -10.75 25.71 -0.30
N ARG A 297 -10.74 24.76 0.64
CA ARG A 297 -11.32 23.41 0.51
C ARG A 297 -12.57 23.29 1.37
N TRP A 298 -13.61 22.65 0.86
CA TRP A 298 -14.88 22.33 1.53
C TRP A 298 -15.11 20.82 1.69
N ARG A 299 -14.61 19.96 0.79
CA ARG A 299 -14.83 18.51 0.80
C ARG A 299 -13.71 17.77 1.52
N TRP A 300 -12.45 18.01 1.15
CA TRP A 300 -11.28 17.32 1.70
C TRP A 300 -10.48 18.25 2.61
N THR A 301 -11.12 18.77 3.66
CA THR A 301 -10.48 19.61 4.69
C THR A 301 -9.55 18.80 5.58
N ASP A 302 -8.63 19.48 6.26
CA ASP A 302 -7.66 18.81 7.16
C ASP A 302 -8.37 18.00 8.25
N GLU A 303 -9.37 18.59 8.91
CA GLU A 303 -10.18 17.92 9.93
C GLU A 303 -10.87 16.65 9.40
N LYS A 304 -11.39 16.68 8.16
CA LYS A 304 -12.05 15.52 7.55
C LYS A 304 -11.04 14.43 7.19
N LEU A 305 -9.85 14.81 6.72
CA LEU A 305 -8.76 13.89 6.39
C LEU A 305 -8.14 13.25 7.65
N ASP A 306 -8.01 14.01 8.73
CA ASP A 306 -7.52 13.53 10.03
C ASP A 306 -8.47 12.51 10.67
N LYS A 307 -9.77 12.62 10.41
CA LYS A 307 -10.78 11.66 10.86
C LYS A 307 -10.86 10.39 10.00
N LYS A 308 -10.17 10.33 8.85
CA LYS A 308 -10.15 9.13 8.00
C LYS A 308 -9.33 8.02 8.64
N ARG A 309 -9.61 6.78 8.21
CA ARG A 309 -8.81 5.60 8.54
C ARG A 309 -7.74 5.41 7.47
N TRP A 310 -6.49 5.45 7.91
CA TRP A 310 -5.32 5.22 7.08
C TRP A 310 -4.92 3.75 7.17
N SER A 311 -4.32 3.23 6.11
CA SER A 311 -3.81 1.85 6.11
C SER A 311 -2.71 1.69 7.16
N MET A 312 -2.43 0.45 7.52
CA MET A 312 -1.23 0.11 8.30
C MET A 312 0.06 0.65 7.66
N GLY A 313 1.07 0.83 8.50
CA GLY A 313 2.45 1.06 8.08
C GLY A 313 3.14 -0.25 7.71
N LEU A 314 4.37 -0.15 7.23
CA LEU A 314 5.20 -1.31 6.87
C LEU A 314 6.59 -1.17 7.48
N PHE A 315 7.05 -2.25 8.10
CA PHE A 315 8.47 -2.48 8.37
C PHE A 315 8.98 -3.38 7.26
N VAL A 316 10.03 -2.95 6.58
CA VAL A 316 10.62 -3.71 5.48
C VAL A 316 12.12 -3.79 5.68
N TRP A 317 12.63 -5.00 5.72
CA TRP A 317 14.05 -5.28 5.83
C TRP A 317 14.55 -5.91 4.53
N TYR A 318 15.47 -5.22 3.87
CA TYR A 318 16.12 -5.67 2.64
C TYR A 318 17.54 -6.10 2.99
N PHE A 319 17.97 -7.26 2.52
CA PHE A 319 19.33 -7.72 2.77
C PHE A 319 19.88 -8.62 1.67
N GLY A 320 21.18 -8.50 1.43
CA GLY A 320 21.95 -9.34 0.52
C GLY A 320 22.75 -10.39 1.29
N THR A 321 22.78 -11.62 0.81
CA THR A 321 23.49 -12.73 1.45
C THR A 321 24.53 -13.35 0.55
N LYS A 322 25.75 -13.54 1.07
CA LYS A 322 26.89 -13.99 0.30
C LYS A 322 27.03 -15.53 0.26
N GLY A 323 27.18 -16.09 -0.94
CA GLY A 323 27.42 -17.51 -1.17
C GLY A 323 26.22 -18.42 -0.84
N THR A 324 25.00 -17.88 -0.84
CA THR A 324 23.80 -18.59 -0.36
C THR A 324 22.91 -19.16 -1.45
N LYS A 325 23.21 -18.91 -2.73
CA LYS A 325 22.33 -19.27 -3.87
C LYS A 325 21.78 -20.69 -3.82
N ASN A 326 22.57 -21.63 -3.29
CA ASN A 326 22.22 -23.05 -3.19
C ASN A 326 21.91 -23.55 -1.76
N MET A 327 21.86 -22.68 -0.75
CA MET A 327 21.65 -23.06 0.66
C MET A 327 20.17 -23.37 0.96
N TRP A 328 19.26 -22.48 0.57
CA TRP A 328 17.83 -22.61 0.88
C TRP A 328 17.02 -23.03 -0.36
N LYS A 329 17.23 -24.27 -0.81
CA LYS A 329 16.66 -24.77 -2.08
C LYS A 329 15.13 -24.84 -2.07
N ASP A 330 14.52 -25.06 -0.90
CA ASP A 330 13.07 -25.17 -0.74
C ASP A 330 12.36 -23.80 -0.60
N VAL A 331 13.14 -22.70 -0.60
CA VAL A 331 12.61 -21.33 -0.51
C VAL A 331 12.46 -20.75 -1.91
N GLY A 332 11.21 -20.66 -2.35
CA GLY A 332 10.84 -20.09 -3.65
C GLY A 332 10.87 -18.56 -3.69
N HIS A 333 10.35 -18.00 -4.78
CA HIS A 333 10.36 -16.57 -5.06
C HIS A 333 9.54 -15.77 -4.03
N HIS A 334 8.37 -16.30 -3.63
CA HIS A 334 7.45 -15.68 -2.70
C HIS A 334 7.07 -16.65 -1.58
N SER A 335 7.26 -16.22 -0.33
CA SER A 335 6.87 -16.99 0.85
C SER A 335 6.10 -16.12 1.85
N VAL A 336 5.14 -16.72 2.56
CA VAL A 336 4.41 -16.09 3.67
C VAL A 336 4.66 -16.94 4.92
N VAL A 337 5.42 -16.42 5.88
CA VAL A 337 5.64 -17.06 7.17
C VAL A 337 4.56 -16.57 8.13
N VAL A 338 3.66 -17.45 8.56
CA VAL A 338 2.50 -17.08 9.37
C VAL A 338 2.85 -17.06 10.85
N GLY A 339 2.51 -15.95 11.52
CA GLY A 339 2.58 -15.83 12.97
C GLY A 339 1.42 -16.55 13.68
N PRO A 340 1.57 -16.91 14.96
CA PRO A 340 0.59 -17.73 15.69
C PRO A 340 -0.72 -17.00 16.00
N ARG A 341 -0.72 -15.65 16.06
CA ARG A 341 -1.92 -14.85 16.38
C ARG A 341 -2.44 -14.07 15.19
N TYR A 342 -3.09 -14.69 14.19
CA TYR A 342 -3.59 -13.95 13.03
C TYR A 342 -4.49 -12.74 13.40
N LYS A 343 -5.58 -12.98 14.15
CA LYS A 343 -6.48 -11.88 14.59
C LYS A 343 -5.82 -10.96 15.65
N GLY A 344 -5.00 -11.53 16.52
CA GLY A 344 -4.30 -10.77 17.56
C GLY A 344 -3.31 -9.77 16.95
N HIS A 345 -2.47 -10.23 16.03
CA HIS A 345 -1.54 -9.41 15.27
C HIS A 345 -2.30 -8.30 14.52
N VAL A 346 -3.37 -8.60 13.79
CA VAL A 346 -4.16 -7.57 13.09
C VAL A 346 -4.76 -6.53 14.05
N ASN A 347 -5.25 -6.94 15.22
CA ASN A 347 -5.71 -5.99 16.25
C ASN A 347 -4.56 -5.09 16.76
N ASP A 348 -3.35 -5.63 16.89
CA ASP A 348 -2.19 -4.86 17.33
C ASP A 348 -1.86 -3.73 16.32
N LEU A 349 -2.02 -4.01 15.03
CA LEU A 349 -1.78 -3.05 13.93
C LEU A 349 -2.82 -1.94 13.86
N PHE A 350 -4.10 -2.30 13.82
CA PHE A 350 -5.18 -1.37 13.45
C PHE A 350 -5.90 -0.75 14.65
N ILE A 351 -5.80 -1.37 15.84
CA ILE A 351 -6.56 -0.95 17.03
C ILE A 351 -5.62 -0.45 18.12
N THR A 352 -4.65 -1.26 18.54
CA THR A 352 -3.83 -0.91 19.71
C THR A 352 -2.60 -0.06 19.36
N GLY A 353 -2.15 -0.11 18.10
CA GLY A 353 -1.01 0.67 17.62
C GLY A 353 0.34 0.15 18.14
N LYS A 354 0.46 -1.15 18.42
CA LYS A 354 1.64 -1.75 19.06
C LYS A 354 2.42 -2.64 18.10
N LEU A 355 3.75 -2.66 18.24
CA LEU A 355 4.57 -3.70 17.60
C LEU A 355 4.32 -5.05 18.27
N ALA A 356 4.04 -6.06 17.46
CA ALA A 356 3.84 -7.41 17.96
C ALA A 356 5.18 -8.11 18.25
N ASP A 357 5.18 -9.00 19.25
CA ASP A 357 6.33 -9.88 19.54
C ASP A 357 6.39 -11.10 18.61
N ASP A 358 5.24 -11.44 18.01
CA ASP A 358 5.02 -12.51 17.05
C ASP A 358 4.32 -11.92 15.82
N MET A 359 4.79 -12.27 14.62
CA MET A 359 4.39 -11.57 13.40
C MET A 359 4.27 -12.52 12.22
N SER A 360 3.41 -12.17 11.28
CA SER A 360 3.43 -12.76 9.94
C SER A 360 4.35 -11.95 9.05
N LEU A 361 5.14 -12.64 8.23
CA LEU A 361 6.14 -12.05 7.35
C LEU A 361 5.89 -12.46 5.91
N TYR A 362 6.00 -11.49 5.01
CA TYR A 362 6.10 -11.77 3.59
C TYR A 362 7.57 -11.69 3.18
N VAL A 363 8.07 -12.75 2.54
CA VAL A 363 9.47 -12.89 2.14
C VAL A 363 9.55 -13.01 0.63
N HIS A 364 10.38 -12.19 0.03
CA HIS A 364 10.63 -12.16 -1.41
C HIS A 364 12.11 -12.42 -1.68
N ARG A 365 12.37 -13.43 -2.52
CA ARG A 365 13.71 -13.88 -2.94
C ARG A 365 13.78 -13.86 -4.47
N PRO A 366 14.00 -12.71 -5.12
CA PRO A 366 13.91 -12.61 -6.57
C PRO A 366 15.01 -13.38 -7.32
N THR A 367 16.15 -13.65 -6.69
CA THR A 367 17.32 -14.30 -7.31
C THR A 367 17.07 -15.71 -7.85
N VAL A 368 16.01 -16.39 -7.40
CA VAL A 368 15.59 -17.68 -7.96
C VAL A 368 15.05 -17.55 -9.40
N THR A 369 14.53 -16.37 -9.75
CA THR A 369 13.94 -16.09 -11.07
C THR A 369 14.80 -15.10 -11.84
N ASP A 370 15.36 -14.10 -11.18
CA ASP A 370 16.18 -13.05 -11.75
C ASP A 370 17.57 -13.02 -11.12
N PRO A 371 18.55 -13.75 -11.71
CA PRO A 371 19.93 -13.75 -11.25
C PRO A 371 20.61 -12.38 -11.26
N SER A 372 20.05 -11.37 -11.95
CA SER A 372 20.62 -10.01 -11.97
C SER A 372 20.36 -9.23 -10.68
N ALA A 373 19.51 -9.74 -9.79
CA ALA A 373 19.15 -9.06 -8.55
C ALA A 373 20.26 -9.11 -7.47
N ALA A 374 21.28 -9.96 -7.63
CA ALA A 374 22.41 -10.07 -6.71
C ALA A 374 23.70 -10.44 -7.45
N PRO A 375 24.88 -10.27 -6.82
CA PRO A 375 26.13 -10.82 -7.35
C PRO A 375 26.07 -12.33 -7.59
N ALA A 376 26.94 -12.82 -8.48
CA ALA A 376 26.98 -14.25 -8.81
C ALA A 376 27.29 -15.11 -7.57
N GLY A 377 26.43 -16.08 -7.27
CA GLY A 377 26.57 -16.99 -6.13
C GLY A 377 25.81 -16.55 -4.87
N ASP A 378 25.25 -15.34 -4.89
CA ASP A 378 24.57 -14.72 -3.76
C ASP A 378 23.04 -14.75 -3.92
N ASP A 379 22.33 -14.35 -2.87
CA ASP A 379 20.89 -14.05 -2.90
C ASP A 379 20.61 -12.62 -2.41
N THR A 380 19.44 -12.10 -2.77
CA THR A 380 18.86 -10.88 -2.19
C THR A 380 17.49 -11.20 -1.64
N PHE A 381 17.14 -10.55 -0.54
CA PHE A 381 15.89 -10.77 0.17
C PHE A 381 15.22 -9.45 0.55
N TYR A 382 13.92 -9.54 0.62
CA TYR A 382 13.01 -8.55 1.14
C TYR A 382 12.12 -9.26 2.16
N VAL A 383 12.01 -8.72 3.37
CA VAL A 383 11.15 -9.23 4.44
C VAL A 383 10.25 -8.09 4.91
N LEU A 384 8.95 -8.22 4.64
CA LEU A 384 7.94 -7.27 5.06
C LEU A 384 7.18 -7.80 6.28
N SER A 385 7.05 -6.94 7.29
CA SER A 385 6.08 -7.08 8.35
C SER A 385 5.08 -5.91 8.34
N PRO A 386 3.78 -6.19 8.38
CA PRO A 386 2.78 -5.17 8.66
C PRO A 386 3.00 -4.58 10.06
N VAL A 387 2.95 -3.25 10.19
CA VAL A 387 3.14 -2.55 11.48
C VAL A 387 2.15 -1.39 11.63
N PRO A 388 1.90 -0.87 12.84
CA PRO A 388 1.07 0.31 13.03
C PRO A 388 1.57 1.51 12.21
N HIS A 389 0.65 2.33 11.71
CA HIS A 389 1.01 3.62 11.11
C HIS A 389 1.39 4.64 12.19
N LEU A 390 2.02 5.75 11.82
CA LEU A 390 2.49 6.77 12.78
C LEU A 390 1.38 7.59 13.45
N GLY A 391 0.13 7.48 12.98
CA GLY A 391 -1.01 8.27 13.47
C GLY A 391 -1.67 7.78 14.77
N HIS A 392 -1.10 6.79 15.47
CA HIS A 392 -1.65 6.34 16.76
C HIS A 392 -1.14 7.22 17.91
N ASP A 393 -1.99 7.46 18.92
CA ASP A 393 -1.65 8.30 20.09
C ASP A 393 -0.41 7.80 20.84
N ASN A 394 -0.23 6.47 20.91
CA ASN A 394 0.96 5.81 21.46
C ASN A 394 1.80 5.21 20.33
N GLY A 395 2.15 6.03 19.34
CA GLY A 395 2.91 5.62 18.17
C GLY A 395 4.25 4.96 18.53
N VAL A 396 4.69 4.06 17.65
CA VAL A 396 5.99 3.39 17.75
C VAL A 396 7.11 4.40 17.55
N ASP A 397 8.12 4.37 18.43
CA ASP A 397 9.35 5.14 18.25
C ASP A 397 10.37 4.29 17.50
N TRP A 398 10.44 4.48 16.19
CA TRP A 398 11.33 3.70 15.34
C TRP A 398 12.82 3.99 15.59
N SER A 399 13.18 5.16 16.13
CA SER A 399 14.57 5.45 16.51
C SER A 399 15.04 4.56 17.66
N ARG A 400 14.12 4.16 18.55
CA ARG A 400 14.36 3.28 19.69
C ARG A 400 14.08 1.81 19.39
N ASP A 401 12.98 1.52 18.71
CA ASP A 401 12.39 0.17 18.65
C ASP A 401 12.83 -0.63 17.41
N MET A 402 13.41 0.02 16.39
CA MET A 402 13.71 -0.59 15.08
C MET A 402 14.67 -1.78 15.18
N GLU A 403 15.81 -1.64 15.86
CA GLU A 403 16.80 -2.73 15.95
C GLU A 403 16.28 -3.91 16.76
N ALA A 404 15.55 -3.64 17.85
CA ALA A 404 14.93 -4.69 18.66
C ALA A 404 13.85 -5.45 17.86
N TYR A 405 13.09 -4.74 17.02
CA TYR A 405 12.10 -5.34 16.15
C TYR A 405 12.74 -6.13 15.01
N LYS A 406 13.78 -5.61 14.35
CA LYS A 406 14.58 -6.30 13.33
C LYS A 406 15.13 -7.62 13.87
N ALA A 407 15.63 -7.63 15.11
CA ALA A 407 16.10 -8.86 15.76
C ALA A 407 14.99 -9.92 15.93
N LYS A 408 13.74 -9.51 16.24
CA LYS A 408 12.59 -10.44 16.29
C LYS A 408 12.24 -10.97 14.91
N VAL A 409 12.26 -10.11 13.88
CA VAL A 409 12.03 -10.51 12.48
C VAL A 409 13.10 -11.51 12.02
N LEU A 410 14.38 -11.22 12.27
CA LEU A 410 15.49 -12.13 11.98
C LEU A 410 15.28 -13.48 12.66
N LYS A 411 14.95 -13.49 13.95
CA LYS A 411 14.68 -14.73 14.69
C LYS A 411 13.60 -15.58 14.02
N VAL A 412 12.47 -14.98 13.63
CA VAL A 412 11.39 -15.70 12.93
C VAL A 412 11.87 -16.26 11.59
N ILE A 413 12.57 -15.45 10.80
CA ILE A 413 13.07 -15.88 9.48
C ILE A 413 14.10 -17.00 9.61
N GLU A 414 15.04 -16.88 10.55
CA GLU A 414 16.09 -17.87 10.75
C GLU A 414 15.54 -19.21 11.24
N GLU A 415 14.59 -19.19 12.19
CA GLU A 415 13.98 -20.40 12.74
C GLU A 415 13.06 -21.11 11.73
N ARG A 416 12.40 -20.36 10.83
CA ARG A 416 11.26 -20.89 10.05
C ARG A 416 11.49 -20.97 8.55
N LEU A 417 12.48 -20.26 8.00
CA LEU A 417 12.66 -20.15 6.56
C LEU A 417 14.12 -20.21 6.10
N LEU A 418 15.02 -19.45 6.73
CA LEU A 418 16.40 -19.27 6.32
C LEU A 418 17.39 -19.60 7.45
N PRO A 419 17.56 -20.88 7.82
CA PRO A 419 18.51 -21.27 8.87
C PRO A 419 19.93 -20.75 8.60
N GLY A 420 20.55 -20.13 9.59
CA GLY A 420 21.91 -19.57 9.52
C GLY A 420 22.03 -18.29 8.70
N VAL A 421 20.93 -17.59 8.38
CA VAL A 421 20.94 -16.36 7.57
C VAL A 421 21.74 -15.23 8.22
N ALA A 422 21.75 -15.13 9.55
CA ALA A 422 22.43 -14.06 10.28
C ALA A 422 23.92 -13.96 9.88
N ASP A 423 24.59 -15.09 9.74
CA ASP A 423 26.03 -15.16 9.40
C ASP A 423 26.33 -14.89 7.92
N LYS A 424 25.30 -14.77 7.07
CA LYS A 424 25.43 -14.60 5.62
C LYS A 424 25.12 -13.20 5.13
N ILE A 425 24.48 -12.38 5.95
CA ILE A 425 24.10 -11.01 5.59
C ILE A 425 25.36 -10.16 5.43
N THR A 426 25.47 -9.48 4.29
CA THR A 426 26.61 -8.59 3.99
C THR A 426 26.19 -7.14 3.75
N GLU A 427 24.97 -6.95 3.26
CA GLU A 427 24.38 -5.65 3.03
C GLU A 427 22.96 -5.66 3.55
N GLU A 428 22.53 -4.57 4.16
CA GLU A 428 21.15 -4.38 4.58
C GLU A 428 20.68 -2.94 4.46
N VAL A 429 19.36 -2.79 4.33
CA VAL A 429 18.60 -1.54 4.40
C VAL A 429 17.28 -1.82 5.13
N VAL A 430 16.83 -0.89 5.96
CA VAL A 430 15.55 -0.99 6.66
C VAL A 430 14.69 0.21 6.32
N PHE A 431 13.44 -0.04 5.93
CA PHE A 431 12.41 0.98 5.79
C PHE A 431 11.38 0.81 6.91
N THR A 432 11.07 1.90 7.59
CA THR A 432 10.01 1.99 8.60
C THR A 432 8.91 2.94 8.12
N PRO A 433 7.74 3.01 8.77
CA PRO A 433 6.72 4.01 8.45
C PRO A 433 7.26 5.46 8.38
N GLU A 434 8.32 5.82 9.10
CA GLU A 434 8.97 7.13 8.98
C GLU A 434 9.64 7.29 7.61
N THR A 435 10.31 6.25 7.10
CA THR A 435 10.83 6.24 5.74
C THR A 435 9.72 6.43 4.71
N PHE A 436 8.54 5.83 4.92
CA PHE A 436 7.39 6.04 4.02
C PHE A 436 6.85 7.48 4.08
N ARG A 437 6.80 8.08 5.27
CA ARG A 437 6.43 9.49 5.46
C ARG A 437 7.40 10.41 4.71
N ASP A 438 8.70 10.17 4.84
CA ASP A 438 9.72 11.12 4.37
C ASP A 438 10.08 10.91 2.90
N ARG A 439 10.22 9.65 2.45
CA ARG A 439 10.55 9.31 1.06
C ARG A 439 9.35 9.48 0.13
N TYR A 440 8.16 9.02 0.54
CA TYR A 440 6.97 9.00 -0.32
C TYR A 440 5.91 10.03 0.06
N LEU A 441 6.19 10.93 1.01
CA LEU A 441 5.25 11.95 1.49
C LEU A 441 3.90 11.34 1.92
N SER A 442 3.94 10.09 2.40
CA SER A 442 2.75 9.31 2.73
C SER A 442 2.22 9.71 4.10
N PRO A 443 0.97 10.17 4.22
CA PRO A 443 0.38 10.54 5.50
C PRO A 443 0.48 9.40 6.50
N PHE A 444 0.92 9.74 7.71
CA PHE A 444 1.17 8.78 8.80
C PHE A 444 2.12 7.62 8.46
N GLY A 445 2.92 7.72 7.39
CA GLY A 445 3.76 6.60 6.96
C GLY A 445 2.98 5.40 6.43
N ALA A 446 1.74 5.61 6.00
CA ALA A 446 0.84 4.55 5.56
C ALA A 446 1.35 3.83 4.30
N GLY A 447 1.42 2.49 4.36
CA GLY A 447 1.93 1.66 3.28
C GLY A 447 1.05 1.59 2.04
N PHE A 448 -0.23 2.01 2.13
CA PHE A 448 -1.25 1.85 1.08
C PHE A 448 -2.28 3.00 1.03
N SER A 449 -1.97 4.16 1.64
CA SER A 449 -2.88 5.32 1.70
C SER A 449 -4.14 5.04 2.54
N LEU A 450 -5.33 5.37 2.05
CA LEU A 450 -6.60 5.18 2.75
C LEU A 450 -7.02 3.71 2.83
N GLU A 451 -7.43 3.28 4.03
CA GLU A 451 -7.90 1.90 4.25
C GLU A 451 -9.14 1.57 3.38
N PRO A 452 -9.19 0.39 2.72
CA PRO A 452 -10.28 -0.02 1.81
C PRO A 452 -11.57 -0.45 2.54
N ARG A 453 -12.13 0.42 3.37
CA ARG A 453 -13.44 0.22 4.02
C ARG A 453 -14.58 0.61 3.10
N ILE A 454 -15.78 0.08 3.35
CA ILE A 454 -17.00 0.38 2.57
C ILE A 454 -17.24 1.89 2.44
N PHE A 455 -17.20 2.64 3.54
CA PHE A 455 -17.37 4.10 3.57
C PHE A 455 -16.10 4.91 3.26
N GLN A 456 -15.06 4.26 2.75
CA GLN A 456 -13.84 4.89 2.23
C GLN A 456 -13.44 4.30 0.86
N SER A 457 -14.39 3.64 0.21
CA SER A 457 -14.25 3.05 -1.13
C SER A 457 -15.26 3.69 -2.08
N ALA A 458 -15.06 3.49 -3.38
CA ALA A 458 -15.89 4.09 -4.43
C ALA A 458 -16.09 5.60 -4.22
N TRP A 459 -17.34 6.07 -4.19
CA TRP A 459 -17.68 7.49 -4.11
C TRP A 459 -17.17 8.21 -2.84
N PHE A 460 -16.90 7.47 -1.74
CA PHE A 460 -16.48 8.05 -0.46
C PHE A 460 -14.96 8.29 -0.34
N ARG A 461 -14.19 7.97 -1.39
CA ARG A 461 -12.74 8.22 -1.52
C ARG A 461 -12.52 9.45 -2.42
N PRO A 462 -11.36 10.13 -2.39
CA PRO A 462 -11.01 11.13 -3.39
C PRO A 462 -11.23 10.61 -4.82
N HIS A 463 -11.92 11.42 -5.62
CA HIS A 463 -12.25 11.08 -7.00
C HIS A 463 -11.05 11.33 -7.93
N ASN A 464 -11.07 10.72 -9.11
CA ASN A 464 -10.02 10.93 -10.10
C ASN A 464 -10.07 12.33 -10.74
N ILE A 465 -11.21 13.02 -10.64
CA ILE A 465 -11.38 14.44 -10.95
C ILE A 465 -11.62 15.16 -9.63
N SER A 466 -10.89 16.25 -9.37
CA SER A 466 -11.05 17.01 -8.14
C SER A 466 -12.46 17.57 -8.04
N GLU A 467 -13.11 17.37 -6.90
CA GLU A 467 -14.44 17.92 -6.63
C GLU A 467 -14.41 19.42 -6.32
N GLU A 468 -13.22 20.01 -6.19
CA GLU A 468 -13.02 21.34 -5.60
C GLU A 468 -12.17 22.28 -6.48
N VAL A 469 -11.40 21.73 -7.42
CA VAL A 469 -10.46 22.49 -8.25
C VAL A 469 -10.60 22.06 -9.71
N ASP A 470 -11.00 22.97 -10.59
CA ASP A 470 -11.09 22.72 -12.02
C ASP A 470 -9.69 22.51 -12.63
N GLY A 471 -9.56 21.57 -13.58
CA GLY A 471 -8.28 21.20 -14.19
C GLY A 471 -7.33 20.37 -13.30
N LEU A 472 -7.74 20.00 -12.08
CA LEU A 472 -6.99 19.10 -11.20
C LEU A 472 -7.57 17.69 -11.21
N TYR A 473 -6.71 16.71 -11.46
CA TYR A 473 -7.03 15.29 -11.46
C TYR A 473 -6.16 14.55 -10.43
N LEU A 474 -6.65 13.43 -9.92
CA LEU A 474 -5.92 12.59 -8.97
C LEU A 474 -5.82 11.15 -9.46
N THR A 475 -4.66 10.54 -9.26
CA THR A 475 -4.40 9.13 -9.58
C THR A 475 -3.58 8.46 -8.47
N GLY A 476 -3.47 7.14 -8.52
CA GLY A 476 -2.68 6.34 -7.58
C GLY A 476 -3.49 5.77 -6.41
N ALA A 477 -2.78 5.17 -5.44
CA ALA A 477 -3.36 4.27 -4.45
C ALA A 477 -4.43 4.88 -3.53
N GLY A 478 -4.34 6.19 -3.25
CA GLY A 478 -5.29 6.92 -2.42
C GLY A 478 -6.59 7.34 -3.12
N THR A 479 -6.71 7.06 -4.41
CA THR A 479 -7.86 7.45 -5.25
C THR A 479 -8.56 6.21 -5.80
N HIS A 480 -9.64 6.40 -6.56
CA HIS A 480 -10.29 5.29 -7.26
C HIS A 480 -9.39 4.75 -8.39
N PRO A 481 -9.34 3.42 -8.63
CA PRO A 481 -10.03 2.34 -7.92
C PRO A 481 -9.39 1.92 -6.58
N GLY A 482 -8.09 2.14 -6.37
CA GLY A 482 -7.42 1.91 -5.08
C GLY A 482 -5.97 1.45 -5.23
N ALA A 483 -5.44 0.84 -4.18
CA ALA A 483 -4.09 0.28 -4.13
C ALA A 483 -3.94 -1.00 -4.97
N GLY A 484 -2.69 -1.30 -5.33
CA GLY A 484 -2.29 -2.45 -6.18
C GLY A 484 -1.86 -2.01 -7.58
N VAL A 485 -0.88 -2.70 -8.17
CA VAL A 485 -0.29 -2.34 -9.48
C VAL A 485 -1.35 -2.19 -10.58
N PRO A 486 -2.28 -3.15 -10.79
CA PRO A 486 -3.32 -3.01 -11.81
C PRO A 486 -4.26 -1.82 -11.53
N SER A 487 -4.62 -1.64 -10.26
CA SER A 487 -5.52 -0.58 -9.82
C SER A 487 -4.94 0.82 -10.07
N VAL A 488 -3.65 1.03 -9.76
CA VAL A 488 -3.02 2.35 -9.96
C VAL A 488 -2.78 2.66 -11.44
N ILE A 489 -2.46 1.65 -12.26
CA ILE A 489 -2.36 1.82 -13.72
C ILE A 489 -3.73 2.17 -14.31
N GLY A 490 -4.78 1.47 -13.89
CA GLY A 490 -6.17 1.78 -14.29
C GLY A 490 -6.64 3.15 -13.79
N SER A 491 -6.17 3.61 -12.64
CA SER A 491 -6.40 4.98 -12.17
C SER A 491 -5.84 6.02 -13.16
N GLY A 492 -4.64 5.77 -13.72
CA GLY A 492 -4.04 6.62 -14.73
C GLY A 492 -4.77 6.59 -16.08
N GLU A 493 -5.29 5.42 -16.47
CA GLU A 493 -6.19 5.25 -17.63
C GLU A 493 -7.43 6.15 -17.49
N LEU A 494 -8.16 6.02 -16.38
CA LEU A 494 -9.37 6.81 -16.10
C LEU A 494 -9.10 8.32 -16.14
N VAL A 495 -7.98 8.77 -15.56
CA VAL A 495 -7.59 10.18 -15.60
C VAL A 495 -7.32 10.65 -17.02
N ALA A 496 -6.52 9.91 -17.80
CA ALA A 496 -6.19 10.28 -19.17
C ALA A 496 -7.43 10.29 -20.09
N ASP A 497 -8.42 9.46 -19.82
CA ASP A 497 -9.68 9.43 -20.57
C ASP A 497 -10.60 10.59 -20.21
N MET A 498 -10.65 11.00 -18.94
CA MET A 498 -11.40 12.18 -18.53
C MET A 498 -10.79 13.48 -19.06
N ILE A 499 -9.47 13.56 -19.20
CA ILE A 499 -8.78 14.73 -19.77
C ILE A 499 -8.96 14.79 -21.29
N GLY A 500 -8.86 13.65 -21.97
CA GLY A 500 -8.98 13.59 -23.43
C GLY A 500 -7.74 14.10 -24.17
N ALA A 501 -7.89 14.41 -25.46
CA ALA A 501 -6.81 14.85 -26.32
C ALA A 501 -6.47 16.34 -26.14
N ALA A 502 -5.20 16.69 -26.38
CA ALA A 502 -4.75 18.06 -26.27
C ALA A 502 -5.48 18.98 -27.29
N PRO A 503 -5.68 20.27 -26.96
CA PRO A 503 -6.30 21.21 -27.88
C PRO A 503 -5.59 21.26 -29.24
N GLY A 504 -6.33 20.97 -30.32
CA GLY A 504 -5.80 20.99 -31.69
C GLY A 504 -5.09 19.71 -32.12
N PHE A 505 -5.06 18.66 -31.29
CA PHE A 505 -4.55 17.35 -31.69
C PHE A 505 -5.42 16.75 -32.81
N LYS A 506 -4.78 16.41 -33.94
CA LYS A 506 -5.43 15.80 -35.13
C LYS A 506 -5.01 14.35 -35.36
N GLY A 507 -4.18 13.79 -34.48
CA GLY A 507 -3.75 12.39 -34.59
C GLY A 507 -4.91 11.44 -34.29
N GLU A 508 -4.93 10.29 -34.97
CA GLU A 508 -5.79 9.20 -34.54
C GLU A 508 -5.27 8.67 -33.20
N VAL A 509 -6.04 8.88 -32.13
CA VAL A 509 -5.89 8.06 -30.93
C VAL A 509 -6.29 6.66 -31.34
N LYS A 510 -5.33 5.80 -31.68
CA LYS A 510 -5.58 4.38 -31.87
C LYS A 510 -6.02 3.83 -30.51
N ALA A 511 -7.32 3.88 -30.23
CA ALA A 511 -7.89 3.07 -29.18
C ALA A 511 -7.53 1.63 -29.52
N ALA A 512 -6.73 0.97 -28.69
CA ALA A 512 -6.54 -0.46 -28.84
C ALA A 512 -7.95 -1.09 -28.91
N PRO A 513 -8.21 -2.04 -29.82
CA PRO A 513 -9.44 -2.80 -29.74
C PRO A 513 -9.47 -3.38 -28.33
N LYS A 514 -10.48 -3.01 -27.52
CA LYS A 514 -10.68 -3.58 -26.20
C LYS A 514 -10.57 -5.08 -26.38
N ALA A 515 -9.61 -5.72 -25.70
CA ALA A 515 -9.44 -7.16 -25.78
C ALA A 515 -10.82 -7.78 -25.55
N GLU A 516 -11.42 -8.38 -26.58
CA GLU A 516 -12.57 -9.23 -26.37
C GLU A 516 -12.08 -10.29 -25.40
N ALA A 517 -12.74 -10.40 -24.24
CA ALA A 517 -12.53 -11.54 -23.38
C ALA A 517 -12.60 -12.78 -24.28
N PRO A 518 -11.61 -13.69 -24.25
CA PRO A 518 -11.68 -14.88 -25.08
C PRO A 518 -13.04 -15.51 -24.82
N LYS A 519 -13.84 -15.68 -25.89
CA LYS A 519 -15.11 -16.39 -25.80
C LYS A 519 -14.78 -17.76 -25.23
N ALA A 520 -14.98 -17.91 -23.93
CA ALA A 520 -14.99 -19.22 -23.31
C ALA A 520 -16.01 -20.02 -24.12
N ALA A 521 -15.56 -21.08 -24.80
CA ALA A 521 -16.46 -22.04 -25.37
C ALA A 521 -17.40 -22.46 -24.23
N ALA A 522 -18.67 -22.06 -24.33
CA ALA A 522 -19.65 -22.36 -23.31
C ALA A 522 -19.70 -23.89 -23.18
N PRO A 523 -19.36 -24.48 -22.02
CA PRO A 523 -19.73 -25.85 -21.80
C PRO A 523 -21.26 -25.87 -21.79
N LYS A 524 -21.86 -26.62 -22.72
CA LYS A 524 -23.26 -27.04 -22.62
C LYS A 524 -23.38 -27.96 -21.40
N ALA A 525 -23.41 -27.37 -20.22
CA ALA A 525 -23.80 -28.04 -18.99
C ALA A 525 -25.08 -27.34 -18.51
N GLU A 526 -26.18 -28.06 -18.65
CA GLU A 526 -27.49 -27.70 -18.15
C GLU A 526 -27.39 -27.43 -16.65
N ALA A 527 -27.58 -26.16 -16.24
CA ALA A 527 -27.53 -25.77 -14.84
C ALA A 527 -28.69 -26.44 -14.08
N PRO A 528 -28.46 -27.11 -12.94
CA PRO A 528 -29.55 -27.50 -12.07
C PRO A 528 -30.20 -26.24 -11.50
N LYS A 529 -31.53 -26.15 -11.60
CA LYS A 529 -32.33 -25.06 -11.03
C LYS A 529 -31.99 -24.89 -9.53
N PRO A 530 -31.88 -23.64 -9.04
CA PRO A 530 -31.68 -23.41 -7.61
C PRO A 530 -32.86 -23.96 -6.83
N ALA A 531 -32.57 -24.83 -5.85
CA ALA A 531 -33.56 -25.24 -4.87
C ALA A 531 -34.03 -24.01 -4.07
N PRO A 532 -35.34 -23.83 -3.83
CA PRO A 532 -35.82 -22.73 -3.03
C PRO A 532 -35.33 -22.88 -1.59
N ALA A 533 -34.87 -21.77 -1.00
CA ALA A 533 -34.55 -21.72 0.42
C ALA A 533 -35.78 -22.15 1.26
N PRO A 534 -35.62 -22.94 2.32
CA PRO A 534 -36.74 -23.31 3.16
C PRO A 534 -37.32 -22.07 3.85
N ALA A 535 -38.61 -21.84 3.63
CA ALA A 535 -39.38 -20.80 4.29
C ALA A 535 -39.47 -21.11 5.79
N VAL A 536 -38.95 -20.22 6.63
CA VAL A 536 -39.17 -20.25 8.08
C VAL A 536 -40.50 -19.55 8.35
N ALA A 537 -41.54 -20.32 8.60
CA ALA A 537 -42.81 -19.82 9.13
C ALA A 537 -42.68 -19.54 10.65
N PRO A 538 -43.40 -18.54 11.20
CA PRO A 538 -43.25 -18.14 12.60
C PRO A 538 -43.97 -19.14 13.52
N VAL A 539 -43.24 -19.75 14.44
CA VAL A 539 -43.84 -20.58 15.50
C VAL A 539 -44.14 -19.69 16.71
N LYS A 540 -45.41 -19.70 17.13
CA LYS A 540 -45.94 -19.08 18.35
C LYS A 540 -45.15 -19.56 19.58
N ALA A 541 -44.76 -18.61 20.43
CA ALA A 541 -44.22 -18.89 21.74
C ALA A 541 -45.30 -19.47 22.67
N GLU A 542 -45.05 -20.66 23.22
CA GLU A 542 -45.74 -21.20 24.38
C GLU A 542 -44.67 -21.57 25.42
N ALA A 543 -44.81 -21.06 26.64
CA ALA A 543 -43.81 -21.16 27.69
C ALA A 543 -43.90 -22.52 28.41
N PRO A 544 -42.78 -23.23 28.66
CA PRO A 544 -42.81 -24.41 29.51
C PRO A 544 -42.45 -24.09 30.97
N LYS A 545 -43.21 -24.72 31.88
CA LYS A 545 -43.01 -24.76 33.34
C LYS A 545 -41.74 -25.53 33.76
N PRO A 546 -41.19 -25.29 34.96
CA PRO A 546 -39.92 -25.87 35.41
C PRO A 546 -40.11 -27.16 36.22
N ALA A 547 -39.22 -28.14 36.05
CA ALA A 547 -38.92 -29.22 37.01
C ALA A 547 -37.66 -30.02 36.57
N PRO A 548 -37.03 -30.83 37.43
CA PRO A 548 -36.36 -30.45 38.68
C PRO A 548 -34.87 -30.87 38.68
N THR A 549 -34.10 -30.30 39.60
CA THR A 549 -32.67 -30.52 39.84
C THR A 549 -32.38 -31.91 40.41
N PRO A 550 -31.29 -32.61 40.00
CA PRO A 550 -30.75 -33.73 40.77
C PRO A 550 -29.47 -33.35 41.56
N THR A 551 -29.46 -33.75 42.82
CA THR A 551 -28.39 -33.67 43.83
C THR A 551 -27.38 -34.83 43.65
N PRO A 552 -26.09 -34.69 44.03
CA PRO A 552 -25.03 -35.57 43.55
C PRO A 552 -24.87 -36.85 44.37
N ALA A 553 -24.55 -37.95 43.69
CA ALA A 553 -24.11 -39.20 44.30
C ALA A 553 -22.58 -39.33 44.18
N ALA A 554 -21.95 -39.57 45.33
CA ALA A 554 -20.53 -39.83 45.47
C ALA A 554 -20.13 -41.18 44.89
N VAL A 555 -19.09 -41.21 44.05
CA VAL A 555 -18.33 -42.43 43.73
C VAL A 555 -16.84 -42.13 43.88
N LYS A 556 -16.23 -42.93 44.75
CA LYS A 556 -14.84 -42.96 45.16
C LYS A 556 -13.99 -43.50 43.99
N VAL A 557 -12.96 -42.78 43.56
CA VAL A 557 -11.94 -43.31 42.63
C VAL A 557 -10.56 -43.09 43.24
N GLU A 558 -9.87 -44.19 43.48
CA GLU A 558 -8.48 -44.26 43.96
C GLU A 558 -7.49 -43.74 42.91
N ALA A 559 -6.44 -43.09 43.40
CA ALA A 559 -5.34 -42.59 42.59
C ALA A 559 -4.37 -43.72 42.19
N PRO A 560 -3.92 -43.81 40.92
CA PRO A 560 -2.78 -44.63 40.57
C PRO A 560 -1.45 -43.86 40.74
N LYS A 561 -0.53 -44.54 41.42
CA LYS A 561 0.87 -44.16 41.67
C LYS A 561 1.66 -43.83 40.39
N ALA A 562 2.53 -42.84 40.54
CA ALA A 562 3.61 -42.52 39.62
C ALA A 562 4.61 -43.68 39.43
N ALA A 563 5.11 -43.83 38.21
CA ALA A 563 6.27 -44.66 37.86
C ALA A 563 7.37 -43.77 37.23
N PRO A 564 8.67 -44.11 37.43
CA PRO A 564 9.78 -43.17 37.33
C PRO A 564 10.39 -43.05 35.91
N ALA A 565 10.99 -41.89 35.65
CA ALA A 565 11.80 -41.61 34.46
C ALA A 565 13.20 -42.27 34.54
N PRO A 566 13.85 -42.61 33.41
CA PRO A 566 15.12 -43.33 33.41
C PRO A 566 16.33 -42.42 33.66
N VAL A 567 17.27 -42.96 34.43
CA VAL A 567 18.57 -42.40 34.80
C VAL A 567 19.59 -42.63 33.69
N ALA A 568 20.27 -41.58 33.23
CA ALA A 568 21.47 -41.66 32.39
C ALA A 568 22.73 -41.32 33.19
N LYS A 569 23.80 -42.09 32.95
CA LYS A 569 25.09 -42.13 33.67
C LYS A 569 25.95 -40.85 33.52
N PRO A 570 26.87 -40.57 34.46
CA PRO A 570 27.79 -39.44 34.39
C PRO A 570 29.12 -39.80 33.69
N ALA A 571 29.73 -38.81 33.05
CA ALA A 571 31.11 -38.82 32.53
C ALA A 571 31.77 -37.45 32.85
N PRO A 572 33.11 -37.35 32.90
CA PRO A 572 33.81 -36.87 34.10
C PRO A 572 34.32 -35.42 34.05
N ALA A 573 34.72 -34.93 35.23
CA ALA A 573 35.23 -33.59 35.50
C ALA A 573 36.70 -33.37 35.09
N ALA A 574 36.97 -32.19 34.53
CA ALA A 574 38.22 -31.40 34.56
C ALA A 574 37.89 -30.05 33.87
N ALA A 575 38.32 -28.85 34.24
CA ALA A 575 39.14 -28.32 35.31
C ALA A 575 38.76 -26.83 35.48
N LYS A 576 39.01 -26.24 36.66
CA LYS A 576 38.80 -24.80 36.93
C LYS A 576 39.61 -23.91 35.97
N PRO A 577 39.11 -22.72 35.65
CA PRO A 577 39.97 -21.55 35.62
C PRO A 577 39.51 -20.40 36.53
N ALA A 578 40.54 -19.65 36.90
CA ALA A 578 40.67 -18.48 37.76
C ALA A 578 39.53 -17.45 37.82
N ALA A 579 39.45 -16.80 38.98
CA ALA A 579 38.68 -15.60 39.25
C ALA A 579 39.03 -14.45 38.28
N PRO A 580 38.05 -13.63 37.85
CA PRO A 580 38.33 -12.49 36.99
C PRO A 580 39.04 -11.38 37.76
N VAL A 581 40.19 -10.97 37.24
CA VAL A 581 40.89 -9.73 37.57
C VAL A 581 40.01 -8.54 37.16
N ALA A 582 39.89 -7.57 38.07
CA ALA A 582 39.14 -6.34 37.86
C ALA A 582 39.63 -5.54 36.63
N PRO A 583 38.74 -5.03 35.76
CA PRO A 583 39.13 -4.03 34.78
C PRO A 583 39.36 -2.68 35.47
N ALA A 584 40.45 -2.03 35.07
CA ALA A 584 40.93 -0.75 35.55
C ALA A 584 39.93 0.39 35.35
N LYS A 585 40.04 1.41 36.22
CA LYS A 585 39.32 2.69 36.19
C LYS A 585 39.24 3.29 34.78
N PRO A 586 38.09 3.89 34.39
CA PRO A 586 38.05 4.73 33.21
C PRO A 586 38.91 5.99 33.41
N ALA A 587 39.76 6.27 32.42
CA ALA A 587 40.49 7.53 32.32
C ALA A 587 39.50 8.70 32.17
N ALA A 588 39.88 9.84 32.76
CA ALA A 588 39.14 11.10 32.73
C ALA A 588 38.87 11.59 31.29
N PRO A 589 37.78 12.35 31.07
CA PRO A 589 37.43 12.86 29.75
C PRO A 589 38.47 13.88 29.26
N VAL A 590 39.03 13.62 28.09
CA VAL A 590 39.79 14.60 27.31
C VAL A 590 38.80 15.65 26.80
N LYS A 591 39.03 16.92 27.16
CA LYS A 591 38.31 18.09 26.62
C LYS A 591 38.43 18.11 25.10
N ALA A 592 37.33 17.92 24.39
CA ALA A 592 37.22 18.31 23.00
C ALA A 592 37.31 19.84 22.90
N ALA A 593 38.30 20.33 22.13
CA ALA A 593 38.44 21.72 21.78
C ALA A 593 37.27 22.17 20.90
N ALA A 594 36.72 23.34 21.19
CA ALA A 594 35.67 23.99 20.41
C ALA A 594 36.11 24.21 18.95
N PRO A 595 35.20 24.10 17.96
CA PRO A 595 35.51 24.44 16.58
C PRO A 595 35.79 25.95 16.46
N LYS A 596 36.98 26.30 15.94
CA LYS A 596 37.31 27.68 15.56
C LYS A 596 36.41 28.13 14.39
N PRO A 597 35.94 29.39 14.39
CA PRO A 597 35.14 29.93 13.29
C PRO A 597 35.99 30.10 12.02
N ALA A 598 35.37 29.86 10.87
CA ALA A 598 35.96 30.12 9.56
C ALA A 598 36.27 31.63 9.37
N PRO A 599 37.33 31.97 8.63
CA PRO A 599 37.91 33.31 8.59
C PRO A 599 37.06 34.30 7.78
N LYS A 600 36.97 35.54 8.29
CA LYS A 600 36.52 36.71 7.54
C LYS A 600 37.59 37.13 6.50
N PRO A 601 37.17 37.71 5.36
CA PRO A 601 38.09 38.17 4.31
C PRO A 601 38.88 39.42 4.75
N GLU A 602 40.14 39.49 4.33
CA GLU A 602 41.03 40.66 4.49
C GLU A 602 40.81 41.74 3.39
N PRO A 603 41.24 43.00 3.62
CA PRO A 603 40.80 44.20 2.88
C PRO A 603 41.90 44.86 1.99
N GLU A 604 41.56 46.04 1.44
CA GLU A 604 42.31 47.04 0.62
C GLU A 604 42.18 46.91 -0.92
N MET A 605 41.93 47.96 -1.73
CA MET A 605 42.15 49.42 -1.60
C MET A 605 41.00 50.30 -2.15
N ALA A 606 41.06 51.59 -1.76
CA ALA A 606 40.09 52.67 -1.90
C ALA A 606 40.01 53.36 -3.28
N GLU A 607 38.85 54.00 -3.57
CA GLU A 607 38.82 55.38 -4.07
C GLU A 607 37.47 56.08 -3.75
N THR A 608 37.57 57.37 -3.48
CA THR A 608 36.61 58.43 -3.06
C THR A 608 35.45 58.68 -4.05
N ALA A 609 34.30 59.31 -3.78
CA ALA A 609 34.02 60.51 -2.98
C ALA A 609 32.49 60.74 -2.74
N GLU A 610 32.21 61.58 -1.73
CA GLU A 610 31.05 62.48 -1.51
C GLU A 610 29.66 61.99 -1.02
N LYS A 611 29.15 62.80 -0.08
CA LYS A 611 27.91 62.82 0.73
C LYS A 611 27.34 64.27 0.56
N PRO A 612 26.21 64.73 1.16
CA PRO A 612 25.18 64.07 1.98
C PRO A 612 23.72 64.59 1.76
N MET A 613 22.82 64.19 2.69
CA MET A 613 21.54 64.80 3.17
C MET A 613 20.29 63.98 2.86
N ALA A 614 19.32 63.77 3.76
CA ALA A 614 19.16 64.01 5.19
C ALA A 614 17.90 63.21 5.65
N ALA A 615 17.90 62.73 6.90
CA ALA A 615 16.68 62.41 7.66
C ALA A 615 16.54 63.46 8.78
N PRO A 616 15.38 63.60 9.47
CA PRO A 616 15.26 62.89 10.76
C PRO A 616 13.82 62.49 11.19
N ALA A 617 13.68 61.37 11.93
CA ALA A 617 13.25 61.25 13.35
C ALA A 617 11.72 61.43 13.64
N ALA A 618 10.96 60.44 14.14
CA ALA A 618 10.94 59.75 15.44
C ALA A 618 10.21 60.49 16.58
N ALA A 619 9.15 59.89 17.17
CA ALA A 619 8.86 59.82 18.61
C ALA A 619 7.52 59.08 18.92
N LYS A 620 7.51 58.36 20.06
CA LYS A 620 6.49 57.45 20.66
C LYS A 620 5.48 58.20 21.61
N PRO A 621 4.85 57.58 22.65
CA PRO A 621 3.70 56.64 22.69
C PRO A 621 2.59 57.03 23.71
N ALA A 622 1.47 56.30 23.78
CA ALA A 622 0.70 56.06 25.04
C ALA A 622 -0.36 54.95 24.89
N ALA A 623 -0.57 54.18 25.96
CA ALA A 623 -1.71 53.27 26.23
C ALA A 623 -2.40 53.76 27.53
N PRO A 624 -3.39 53.08 28.17
CA PRO A 624 -4.30 51.99 27.75
C PRO A 624 -5.80 52.25 28.14
N ALA A 625 -6.72 51.32 27.80
CA ALA A 625 -7.76 50.73 28.68
C ALA A 625 -9.11 50.37 28.02
N ALA A 626 -9.51 49.11 28.26
CA ALA A 626 -10.84 48.60 28.64
C ALA A 626 -12.07 48.57 27.69
N ALA A 627 -12.74 47.41 27.79
CA ALA A 627 -14.19 47.15 27.79
C ALA A 627 -14.87 46.57 26.51
N LYS A 628 -15.36 45.34 26.68
CA LYS A 628 -16.40 44.65 25.89
C LYS A 628 -17.77 45.32 26.06
N PRO A 629 -18.72 45.09 25.13
CA PRO A 629 -19.98 44.42 25.50
C PRO A 629 -20.37 43.34 24.45
N ALA A 630 -20.78 42.13 24.81
CA ALA A 630 -22.05 41.68 25.40
C ALA A 630 -23.24 41.63 24.40
N ARG A 631 -23.76 40.40 24.27
CA ARG A 631 -24.95 39.95 23.53
C ARG A 631 -26.22 40.72 23.88
N ALA A 632 -27.11 40.86 22.89
CA ALA A 632 -28.52 41.23 23.06
C ALA A 632 -29.47 40.16 22.45
N PRO A 633 -30.75 40.08 22.87
CA PRO A 633 -31.46 38.81 23.04
C PRO A 633 -32.63 38.53 22.08
N LYS A 634 -33.15 37.30 22.21
CA LYS A 634 -34.36 36.71 21.60
C LYS A 634 -35.64 37.54 21.81
N ARG A 635 -36.50 37.61 20.79
CA ARG A 635 -37.93 37.97 20.89
C ARG A 635 -38.83 36.71 20.87
N PRO A 636 -39.98 36.70 21.58
CA PRO A 636 -40.89 35.54 21.63
C PRO A 636 -42.17 35.69 20.76
N ARG A 637 -42.64 34.50 20.32
CA ARG A 637 -44.01 33.97 20.12
C ARG A 637 -45.14 34.84 19.52
N GLY A 638 -45.78 34.28 18.49
CA GLY A 638 -47.22 34.38 18.23
C GLY A 638 -47.74 33.08 17.60
N LYS A 639 -48.61 32.35 18.32
CA LYS A 639 -49.48 31.27 17.79
C LYS A 639 -50.89 31.86 17.69
N GLY A 640 -51.58 31.63 16.58
CA GLY A 640 -53.01 31.89 16.43
C GLY A 640 -53.56 31.17 15.21
N ARG A 641 -54.42 30.17 15.44
CA ARG A 641 -55.16 29.38 14.45
C ARG A 641 -56.25 30.21 13.76
N LYS A 642 -56.51 29.93 12.48
CA LYS A 642 -57.82 29.48 11.97
C LYS A 642 -57.61 28.68 10.70
#